data_AF-A0A8C7HN82-F1
#
_entry.id   AF-A0A8C7HN82-F1
#
_cell.length_a   1.000
_cell.length_b   1.000
_cell.length_c   1.000
_cell.angle_alpha   90.00
_cell.angle_beta   90.00
_cell.angle_gamma   90.00
#
_symmetry.space_group_name_H-M   'P 1'
#
loop_
_entity.id
_entity.type
_entity.pdbx_description
1 polymer ?
#
loop_
_entity_poly.entity_id
_entity_poly.type
_entity_poly.pdbx_seq_one_letter_code
_entity_poly.pdbx_strand_id
1 'polypeptide(L)'
;MNNLTKNSVCRCGSVDHIVIEYCSVLMLPQWALQGDSAELEKHSSHLGVRDHANASPLHYASSHGHITTIKLIVQLTGPDELSASDEEGNTSLHWAVQRTQRESCACLLDLGANPNILNRRLMSPLHMAVSLGHNTLIELLLSHSNTDANLEGDLGNTPVMLACCIDNHEALHLLFKYGARLCQQNKLGHYPIHAAAFAGAKKSMQMVLQKGEEVGYSIESHINYVDKSFSTPLHLAVRGGNLEVIKLCIEQGAKMDQQQCDKSTALHFACTQGATEAVKLMLSAHDRVCDVINLTDGTCQTPLHKTTIFDHVELAEYLISKGGDINAIDCKGHTPLLLATSCSAWKTVSLLLTHGANLKIKDKHGCNFLHLAILQPKGLTNLPPEFLKCSSVRELLDAEDNEGCTPMHYACRLGIPESVKNMLRLNVSLDQKSKQKKSALHFAAEYGRINTCHRLLESMTNTRLLNEGDERGMTPLHLASRGGHVIVVDLLLRKGALFHSDYKGWTCLHHAAAEGYSQTIIILLASNIKLLDKTDEDRNTALHLAAREGHVAAVTLLLDRGAQITLNKSDASFLHEAVLNGRKDAAIAVIHNKRLVQYCKIQWILILVTTYSMCCLEKTAKSAVYQILVLPTVQNICSCIVTCEYSPYSLFDLFRNAYGMKVHLLNLAIYSLGLGPLTHIIHTLKPVLNTNVTNTTSPSPSPSVSMVTTSLDEGSKYFYEVTNALDWGAAISSLLFVIPLLMDLKDTWHWEAGVVAVLLSWINFLLYFQRFERVGIYVVMFLEIAKTLISIIVLFFFLLLAFALAFYALMLDHVSSIPLVIMQTFVMMAGELNYQENVLKPFLGGILPFPYLTYCIFVMFTFAVPILLINLMIGLAVGDIAEVQANAELKQIGMQVCFLHTSLEEKMPYWLMKRVDQISLTEYPNRREMLFAMLGMAHERTTLNLTSHPPTPMEQEISKQKYRLKEMSNIIEKQHNLLKLIVQKMEISSEAEEHDGPQLFQGYRDKPLPCQSKWNPLLRALAARK
;
A
#
# COMPACT_ATOMS: atom_id res chain seq x y z
N MET A 1 -18.31 -51.31 -23.26
CA MET A 1 -18.61 -52.50 -22.44
C MET A 1 -19.68 -52.13 -21.40
N ASN A 2 -20.89 -52.67 -21.61
CA ASN A 2 -21.94 -53.07 -20.68
C ASN A 2 -22.42 -52.16 -19.51
N ASN A 3 -23.62 -51.61 -19.73
CA ASN A 3 -24.90 -51.92 -19.05
C ASN A 3 -25.41 -51.12 -17.82
N LEU A 4 -26.68 -50.69 -18.00
CA LEU A 4 -27.80 -50.56 -17.04
C LEU A 4 -27.78 -49.32 -16.12
N THR A 5 -28.83 -48.49 -15.96
CA THR A 5 -30.28 -48.73 -16.00
C THR A 5 -31.11 -47.42 -16.03
N LYS A 6 -32.29 -47.52 -16.69
CA LYS A 6 -33.63 -47.02 -16.32
C LYS A 6 -34.04 -45.54 -16.49
N ASN A 7 -34.95 -45.38 -17.46
CA ASN A 7 -36.04 -44.42 -17.61
C ASN A 7 -36.70 -43.92 -16.31
N SER A 8 -37.03 -42.62 -16.27
CA SER A 8 -38.38 -42.15 -15.93
C SER A 8 -38.68 -40.81 -16.60
N VAL A 9 -39.82 -40.79 -17.28
CA VAL A 9 -40.42 -39.72 -18.08
C VAL A 9 -40.82 -38.52 -17.21
N CYS A 10 -40.54 -37.30 -17.67
CA CYS A 10 -41.38 -36.13 -17.41
C CYS A 10 -41.49 -35.32 -18.71
N ARG A 11 -42.70 -35.32 -19.29
CA ARG A 11 -43.09 -34.37 -20.34
C ARG A 11 -43.32 -33.01 -19.70
N CYS A 12 -42.53 -32.01 -20.09
CA CYS A 12 -42.93 -30.60 -20.07
C CYS A 12 -42.58 -30.02 -21.44
N GLY A 13 -43.46 -30.29 -22.41
CA GLY A 13 -43.37 -29.69 -23.74
C GLY A 13 -43.45 -28.16 -23.65
N SER A 14 -42.68 -27.49 -24.51
CA SER A 14 -42.53 -26.04 -24.70
C SER A 14 -41.45 -25.30 -23.91
N VAL A 15 -40.54 -26.00 -23.21
CA VAL A 15 -39.25 -25.43 -22.75
C VAL A 15 -38.05 -26.18 -23.36
N ASP A 16 -38.24 -27.45 -23.74
CA ASP A 16 -37.16 -28.31 -24.26
C ASP A 16 -36.60 -27.85 -25.62
N HIS A 17 -37.36 -27.19 -26.50
CA HIS A 17 -36.80 -26.69 -27.77
C HIS A 17 -35.79 -25.56 -27.55
N ILE A 18 -36.03 -24.67 -26.57
CA ILE A 18 -35.11 -23.57 -26.25
C ILE A 18 -33.90 -24.10 -25.45
N VAL A 19 -34.11 -25.08 -24.57
CA VAL A 19 -33.02 -25.69 -23.78
C VAL A 19 -32.12 -26.60 -24.65
N ILE A 20 -32.69 -27.31 -25.63
CA ILE A 20 -31.92 -28.11 -26.60
C ILE A 20 -31.17 -27.18 -27.58
N GLU A 21 -31.78 -26.07 -28.02
CA GLU A 21 -31.09 -25.07 -28.84
C GLU A 21 -29.92 -24.42 -28.08
N TYR A 22 -30.10 -23.99 -26.83
CA TYR A 22 -29.02 -23.43 -26.01
C TYR A 22 -27.90 -24.45 -25.71
N CYS A 23 -28.24 -25.71 -25.45
CA CYS A 23 -27.25 -26.78 -25.28
C CYS A 23 -26.50 -27.09 -26.57
N SER A 24 -27.16 -27.06 -27.73
CA SER A 24 -26.51 -27.31 -29.03
C SER A 24 -25.48 -26.22 -29.37
N VAL A 25 -25.77 -24.96 -29.07
CA VAL A 25 -24.86 -23.82 -29.28
C VAL A 25 -23.59 -23.93 -28.44
N LEU A 26 -23.71 -24.40 -27.18
CA LEU A 26 -22.55 -24.63 -26.29
C LEU A 26 -21.70 -25.83 -26.73
N MET A 27 -22.26 -26.79 -27.46
CA MET A 27 -21.58 -28.01 -27.92
C MET A 27 -20.90 -27.87 -29.29
N LEU A 28 -21.22 -26.82 -30.08
CA LEU A 28 -20.61 -26.55 -31.39
C LEU A 28 -19.07 -26.51 -31.39
N PRO A 29 -18.39 -25.83 -30.43
CA PRO A 29 -16.93 -25.85 -30.36
C PRO A 29 -16.36 -27.24 -30.10
N GLN A 30 -17.08 -28.06 -29.32
CA GLN A 30 -16.66 -29.41 -28.96
C GLN A 30 -16.79 -30.39 -30.13
N TRP A 31 -17.85 -30.29 -30.93
CA TRP A 31 -17.99 -31.07 -32.17
C TRP A 31 -16.96 -30.68 -33.24
N ALA A 32 -16.65 -29.39 -33.37
CA ALA A 32 -15.58 -28.93 -34.25
C ALA A 32 -14.19 -29.39 -33.79
N LEU A 33 -13.98 -29.50 -32.47
CA LEU A 33 -12.75 -30.05 -31.89
C LEU A 33 -12.62 -31.57 -32.09
N GLN A 34 -13.73 -32.30 -32.15
CA GLN A 34 -13.76 -33.76 -32.38
C GLN A 34 -13.74 -34.14 -33.87
N GLY A 35 -14.05 -33.19 -34.77
CA GLY A 35 -14.09 -33.45 -36.20
C GLY A 35 -15.44 -34.02 -36.70
N ASP A 36 -16.52 -33.90 -35.92
CA ASP A 36 -17.83 -34.48 -36.23
C ASP A 36 -18.60 -33.66 -37.28
N SER A 37 -18.27 -33.87 -38.55
CA SER A 37 -18.84 -33.11 -39.68
C SER A 37 -20.37 -33.27 -39.84
N ALA A 38 -20.92 -34.44 -39.47
CA ALA A 38 -22.34 -34.76 -39.64
C ALA A 38 -23.25 -34.03 -38.63
N GLU A 39 -22.78 -33.76 -37.41
CA GLU A 39 -23.56 -33.03 -36.39
C GLU A 39 -23.49 -31.51 -36.59
N LEU A 40 -22.37 -31.01 -37.15
CA LEU A 40 -22.22 -29.61 -37.56
C LEU A 40 -23.13 -29.25 -38.74
N GLU A 41 -23.36 -30.16 -39.69
CA GLU A 41 -24.24 -29.93 -40.85
C GLU A 41 -25.72 -29.79 -40.44
N LYS A 42 -26.17 -30.58 -39.43
CA LYS A 42 -27.53 -30.50 -38.87
C LYS A 42 -27.83 -29.18 -38.17
N HIS A 43 -26.81 -28.52 -37.62
CA HIS A 43 -26.93 -27.26 -36.86
C HIS A 43 -26.32 -26.07 -37.62
N SER A 44 -26.42 -26.08 -38.96
CA SER A 44 -25.83 -25.08 -39.85
C SER A 44 -26.26 -23.64 -39.59
N SER A 45 -27.46 -23.41 -39.02
CA SER A 45 -27.97 -22.08 -38.66
C SER A 45 -27.20 -21.37 -37.55
N HIS A 46 -26.41 -22.09 -36.75
CA HIS A 46 -25.70 -21.57 -35.58
C HIS A 46 -24.18 -21.54 -35.72
N LEU A 47 -23.64 -21.86 -36.91
CA LEU A 47 -22.19 -21.88 -37.16
C LEU A 47 -21.50 -20.51 -37.03
N GLY A 48 -22.27 -19.42 -37.07
CA GLY A 48 -21.78 -18.06 -36.80
C GLY A 48 -21.75 -17.67 -35.32
N VAL A 49 -22.20 -18.54 -34.41
CA VAL A 49 -22.16 -18.26 -32.97
C VAL A 49 -20.73 -18.39 -32.45
N ARG A 50 -20.30 -17.40 -31.68
CA ARG A 50 -18.95 -17.28 -31.14
C ARG A 50 -18.95 -17.58 -29.65
N ASP A 51 -17.86 -18.15 -29.17
CA ASP A 51 -17.67 -18.42 -27.74
C ASP A 51 -17.34 -17.15 -26.94
N HIS A 52 -17.13 -17.29 -25.63
CA HIS A 52 -16.73 -16.19 -24.75
C HIS A 52 -15.38 -15.56 -25.11
N ALA A 53 -14.53 -16.25 -25.87
CA ALA A 53 -13.27 -15.74 -26.40
C ALA A 53 -13.42 -15.24 -27.85
N ASN A 54 -14.66 -15.04 -28.32
CA ASN A 54 -15.02 -14.64 -29.67
C ASN A 54 -14.49 -15.57 -30.78
N ALA A 55 -14.09 -16.80 -30.42
CA ALA A 55 -13.60 -17.81 -31.35
C ALA A 55 -14.76 -18.58 -31.97
N SER A 56 -14.60 -18.89 -33.26
CA SER A 56 -15.59 -19.64 -34.02
C SER A 56 -15.25 -21.13 -34.10
N PRO A 57 -16.22 -22.00 -34.41
CA PRO A 57 -15.97 -23.44 -34.60
C PRO A 57 -14.83 -23.73 -35.61
N LEU A 58 -14.63 -22.84 -36.58
CA LEU A 58 -13.53 -22.92 -37.54
C LEU A 58 -12.14 -22.84 -36.87
N HIS A 59 -11.98 -22.03 -35.81
CA HIS A 59 -10.72 -21.93 -35.06
C HIS A 59 -10.37 -23.27 -34.40
N TYR A 60 -11.34 -23.93 -33.78
CA TYR A 60 -11.16 -25.23 -33.14
C TYR A 60 -10.82 -26.33 -34.16
N ALA A 61 -11.56 -26.40 -35.27
CA ALA A 61 -11.29 -27.36 -36.35
C ALA A 61 -9.90 -27.16 -36.98
N SER A 62 -9.51 -25.91 -37.22
CA SER A 62 -8.19 -25.56 -37.80
C SER A 62 -7.01 -25.98 -36.90
N SER A 63 -7.17 -25.83 -35.58
CA SER A 63 -6.14 -26.14 -34.59
C SER A 63 -5.84 -27.65 -34.41
N HIS A 64 -6.78 -28.53 -34.78
CA HIS A 64 -6.66 -29.99 -34.63
C HIS A 64 -6.48 -30.75 -35.95
N GLY A 65 -6.45 -30.08 -37.11
CA GLY A 65 -6.14 -30.74 -38.39
C GLY A 65 -7.35 -31.31 -39.13
N HIS A 66 -8.59 -30.95 -38.76
CA HIS A 66 -9.79 -31.58 -39.32
C HIS A 66 -10.22 -30.98 -40.68
N ILE A 67 -9.51 -31.34 -41.74
CA ILE A 67 -9.68 -30.79 -43.11
C ILE A 67 -11.12 -30.86 -43.63
N THR A 68 -11.80 -31.99 -43.44
CA THR A 68 -13.19 -32.20 -43.91
C THR A 68 -14.16 -31.23 -43.23
N THR A 69 -14.00 -31.02 -41.92
CA THR A 69 -14.81 -30.05 -41.18
C THR A 69 -14.50 -28.61 -41.56
N ILE A 70 -13.24 -28.26 -41.81
CA ILE A 70 -12.84 -26.92 -42.27
C ILE A 70 -13.52 -26.58 -43.60
N LYS A 71 -13.47 -27.50 -44.58
CA LYS A 71 -14.11 -27.32 -45.89
C LYS A 71 -15.64 -27.18 -45.77
N LEU A 72 -16.26 -28.01 -44.95
CA LEU A 72 -17.71 -27.99 -44.74
C LEU A 72 -18.17 -26.69 -44.05
N ILE A 73 -17.46 -26.23 -43.01
CA ILE A 73 -17.79 -24.97 -42.31
C ILE A 73 -17.69 -23.78 -43.26
N VAL A 74 -16.61 -23.69 -44.06
CA VAL A 74 -16.41 -22.56 -45.00
C VAL A 74 -17.42 -22.59 -46.14
N GLN A 75 -17.81 -23.77 -46.64
CA GLN A 75 -18.87 -23.91 -47.64
C GLN A 75 -20.24 -23.44 -47.14
N LEU A 76 -20.55 -23.66 -45.86
CA LEU A 76 -21.84 -23.31 -45.25
C LEU A 76 -21.91 -21.84 -44.77
N THR A 77 -20.81 -21.28 -44.28
CA THR A 77 -20.77 -19.93 -43.67
C THR A 77 -20.33 -18.83 -44.64
N GLY A 78 -19.68 -19.20 -45.75
CA GLY A 78 -19.15 -18.26 -46.73
C GLY A 78 -17.69 -17.84 -46.45
N PRO A 79 -17.06 -17.10 -47.39
CA PRO A 79 -15.64 -16.76 -47.32
C PRO A 79 -15.30 -15.73 -46.22
N ASP A 80 -16.27 -14.97 -45.73
CA ASP A 80 -16.07 -13.93 -44.71
C ASP A 80 -15.58 -14.52 -43.38
N GLU A 81 -15.95 -15.76 -43.06
CA GLU A 81 -15.58 -16.46 -41.83
C GLU A 81 -14.08 -16.82 -41.77
N LEU A 82 -13.39 -16.89 -42.92
CA LEU A 82 -11.93 -17.10 -42.97
C LEU A 82 -11.15 -15.91 -42.37
N SER A 83 -11.75 -14.72 -42.38
CA SER A 83 -11.18 -13.50 -41.81
C SER A 83 -11.61 -13.23 -40.37
N ALA A 84 -12.50 -14.08 -39.82
CA ALA A 84 -12.98 -13.93 -38.46
C ALA A 84 -11.82 -14.09 -37.47
N SER A 85 -11.78 -13.20 -36.47
CA SER A 85 -10.76 -13.19 -35.44
C SER A 85 -11.36 -13.41 -34.04
N ASP A 86 -10.59 -14.07 -33.19
CA ASP A 86 -10.87 -14.22 -31.75
C ASP A 86 -10.67 -12.90 -30.97
N GLU A 87 -10.82 -12.96 -29.64
CA GLU A 87 -10.54 -11.82 -28.76
C GLU A 87 -9.09 -11.36 -28.81
N GLU A 88 -8.13 -12.19 -29.19
CA GLU A 88 -6.73 -11.77 -29.37
C GLU A 88 -6.45 -11.26 -30.79
N GLY A 89 -7.45 -11.23 -31.67
CA GLY A 89 -7.29 -10.87 -33.07
C GLY A 89 -6.65 -11.98 -33.93
N ASN A 90 -6.50 -13.19 -33.40
CA ASN A 90 -5.98 -14.34 -34.15
C ASN A 90 -7.07 -14.87 -35.08
N THR A 91 -6.70 -15.16 -36.32
CA THR A 91 -7.55 -15.87 -37.28
C THR A 91 -7.40 -17.39 -37.14
N SER A 92 -8.27 -18.15 -37.81
CA SER A 92 -8.13 -19.63 -37.91
C SER A 92 -6.75 -20.07 -38.43
N LEU A 93 -6.14 -19.29 -39.33
CA LEU A 93 -4.78 -19.55 -39.81
C LEU A 93 -3.72 -19.36 -38.71
N HIS A 94 -3.89 -18.39 -37.79
CA HIS A 94 -2.99 -18.25 -36.63
C HIS A 94 -3.09 -19.45 -35.69
N TRP A 95 -4.31 -19.96 -35.43
CA TRP A 95 -4.52 -21.14 -34.59
C TRP A 95 -3.90 -22.41 -35.21
N ALA A 96 -4.01 -22.56 -36.52
CA ALA A 96 -3.36 -23.65 -37.25
C ALA A 96 -1.82 -23.58 -37.16
N VAL A 97 -1.23 -22.39 -37.32
CA VAL A 97 0.22 -22.18 -37.16
C VAL A 97 0.67 -22.44 -35.72
N GLN A 98 -0.06 -21.94 -34.73
CA GLN A 98 0.25 -22.12 -33.31
C GLN A 98 0.28 -23.58 -32.89
N ARG A 99 -0.58 -24.43 -33.49
CA ARG A 99 -0.61 -25.88 -33.26
C ARG A 99 0.19 -26.70 -34.27
N THR A 100 0.99 -26.04 -35.11
CA THR A 100 1.87 -26.69 -36.10
C THR A 100 1.16 -27.53 -37.17
N GLN A 101 -0.10 -27.22 -37.46
CA GLN A 101 -0.93 -28.01 -38.38
C GLN A 101 -0.70 -27.58 -39.84
N ARG A 102 0.22 -28.28 -40.50
CA ARG A 102 0.61 -28.05 -41.90
C ARG A 102 -0.57 -28.20 -42.86
N GLU A 103 -1.35 -29.27 -42.74
CA GLU A 103 -2.44 -29.58 -43.65
C GLU A 103 -3.61 -28.61 -43.49
N SER A 104 -3.92 -28.19 -42.25
CA SER A 104 -4.89 -27.13 -41.98
C SER A 104 -4.47 -25.81 -42.63
N CYS A 105 -3.19 -25.43 -42.50
CA CYS A 105 -2.68 -24.20 -43.11
C CYS A 105 -2.82 -24.24 -44.64
N ALA A 106 -2.42 -25.34 -45.27
CA ALA A 106 -2.57 -25.53 -46.72
C ALA A 106 -4.04 -25.44 -47.15
N CYS A 107 -4.93 -26.16 -46.46
CA CYS A 107 -6.37 -26.14 -46.76
C CYS A 107 -6.97 -24.73 -46.60
N LEU A 108 -6.62 -24.00 -45.54
CA LEU A 108 -7.13 -22.64 -45.33
C LEU A 108 -6.62 -21.65 -46.40
N LEU A 109 -5.36 -21.78 -46.82
CA LEU A 109 -4.80 -20.96 -47.90
C LEU A 109 -5.42 -21.29 -49.26
N ASP A 110 -5.65 -22.58 -49.56
CA ASP A 110 -6.37 -23.03 -50.77
C ASP A 110 -7.80 -22.49 -50.82
N LEU A 111 -8.46 -22.36 -49.66
CA LEU A 111 -9.79 -21.77 -49.52
C LEU A 111 -9.80 -20.23 -49.59
N GLY A 112 -8.63 -19.59 -49.69
CA GLY A 112 -8.50 -18.13 -49.86
C GLY A 112 -8.29 -17.34 -48.57
N ALA A 113 -7.87 -17.97 -47.47
CA ALA A 113 -7.54 -17.25 -46.24
C ALA A 113 -6.39 -16.24 -46.46
N ASN A 114 -6.54 -15.01 -45.95
CA ASN A 114 -5.51 -13.97 -46.08
C ASN A 114 -4.40 -14.14 -45.03
N PRO A 115 -3.14 -14.43 -45.43
CA PRO A 115 -2.01 -14.64 -44.51
C PRO A 115 -1.41 -13.34 -43.96
N ASN A 116 -1.90 -12.17 -44.38
CA ASN A 116 -1.32 -10.88 -43.98
C ASN A 116 -2.09 -10.19 -42.83
N ILE A 117 -3.12 -10.84 -42.29
CA ILE A 117 -3.87 -10.28 -41.16
C ILE A 117 -2.99 -10.33 -39.90
N LEU A 118 -2.92 -9.21 -39.19
CA LEU A 118 -2.19 -9.08 -37.93
C LEU A 118 -3.13 -9.26 -36.74
N ASN A 119 -2.70 -10.04 -35.76
CA ASN A 119 -3.41 -10.13 -34.47
C ASN A 119 -3.18 -8.89 -33.58
N ARG A 120 -3.74 -8.86 -32.38
CA ARG A 120 -3.55 -7.74 -31.43
C ARG A 120 -2.10 -7.54 -30.98
N ARG A 121 -1.23 -8.56 -31.13
CA ARG A 121 0.23 -8.45 -30.92
C ARG A 121 0.97 -7.96 -32.16
N LEU A 122 0.26 -7.54 -33.21
CA LEU A 122 0.82 -7.13 -34.50
C LEU A 122 1.67 -8.23 -35.15
N MET A 123 1.28 -9.49 -34.98
CA MET A 123 1.94 -10.64 -35.60
C MET A 123 1.04 -11.23 -36.68
N SER A 124 1.61 -11.50 -37.85
CA SER A 124 0.94 -12.31 -38.87
C SER A 124 1.21 -13.81 -38.63
N PRO A 125 0.48 -14.73 -39.29
CA PRO A 125 0.77 -16.15 -39.27
C PRO A 125 2.22 -16.47 -39.67
N LEU A 126 2.80 -15.71 -40.62
CA LEU A 126 4.21 -15.83 -40.99
C LEU A 126 5.14 -15.41 -39.85
N HIS A 127 4.87 -14.27 -39.21
CA HIS A 127 5.65 -13.83 -38.03
C HIS A 127 5.59 -14.87 -36.90
N MET A 128 4.40 -15.45 -36.66
CA MET A 128 4.22 -16.49 -35.66
C MET A 128 5.01 -17.76 -36.02
N ALA A 129 4.94 -18.23 -37.27
CA ALA A 129 5.69 -19.39 -37.73
C ALA A 129 7.21 -19.21 -37.57
N VAL A 130 7.73 -18.02 -37.89
CA VAL A 130 9.14 -17.66 -37.66
C VAL A 130 9.45 -17.63 -36.17
N SER A 131 8.60 -17.00 -35.35
CA SER A 131 8.80 -16.90 -33.90
C SER A 131 8.85 -18.26 -33.20
N LEU A 132 8.13 -19.24 -33.73
CA LEU A 132 8.09 -20.61 -33.23
C LEU A 132 9.19 -21.51 -33.85
N GLY A 133 9.90 -21.02 -34.88
CA GLY A 133 10.99 -21.76 -35.55
C GLY A 133 10.52 -22.89 -36.47
N HIS A 134 9.30 -22.84 -36.99
CA HIS A 134 8.74 -23.92 -37.82
C HIS A 134 9.04 -23.75 -39.31
N ASN A 135 10.19 -24.23 -39.75
CA ASN A 135 10.70 -24.05 -41.12
C ASN A 135 9.77 -24.60 -42.21
N THR A 136 9.09 -25.72 -41.96
CA THR A 136 8.13 -26.32 -42.91
C THR A 136 6.88 -25.45 -43.11
N LEU A 137 6.39 -24.79 -42.06
CA LEU A 137 5.26 -23.87 -42.16
C LEU A 137 5.66 -22.55 -42.84
N ILE A 138 6.88 -22.07 -42.57
CA ILE A 138 7.43 -20.89 -43.24
C ILE A 138 7.50 -21.13 -44.75
N GLU A 139 8.00 -22.30 -45.18
CA GLU A 139 8.06 -22.65 -46.60
C GLU A 139 6.67 -22.70 -47.25
N LEU A 140 5.68 -23.30 -46.59
CA LEU A 140 4.30 -23.36 -47.10
C LEU A 140 3.62 -21.98 -47.17
N LEU A 141 3.80 -21.15 -46.15
CA LEU A 141 3.22 -19.81 -46.15
C LEU A 141 3.83 -18.97 -47.27
N LEU A 142 5.15 -19.03 -47.45
CA LEU A 142 5.86 -18.28 -48.49
C LEU A 142 5.64 -18.83 -49.91
N SER A 143 5.30 -20.11 -50.08
CA SER A 143 5.01 -20.66 -51.41
C SER A 143 3.73 -20.09 -52.03
N HIS A 144 2.83 -19.52 -51.21
CA HIS A 144 1.61 -18.88 -51.68
C HIS A 144 1.87 -17.43 -52.07
N SER A 145 1.45 -17.03 -53.27
CA SER A 145 1.70 -15.69 -53.84
C SER A 145 1.14 -14.53 -53.02
N ASN A 146 0.13 -14.79 -52.19
CA ASN A 146 -0.55 -13.76 -51.41
C ASN A 146 0.18 -13.41 -50.10
N THR A 147 1.20 -14.16 -49.71
CA THR A 147 1.93 -13.93 -48.46
C THR A 147 3.01 -12.87 -48.65
N ASP A 148 2.95 -11.79 -47.87
CA ASP A 148 3.99 -10.77 -47.86
C ASP A 148 5.13 -11.15 -46.90
N ALA A 149 6.29 -11.48 -47.47
CA ALA A 149 7.51 -11.80 -46.73
C ALA A 149 8.12 -10.59 -45.99
N ASN A 150 7.68 -9.36 -46.33
CA ASN A 150 8.20 -8.10 -45.79
C ASN A 150 7.19 -7.37 -44.90
N LEU A 151 6.06 -8.00 -44.57
CA LEU A 151 5.04 -7.41 -43.72
C LEU A 151 5.66 -6.95 -42.40
N GLU A 152 5.35 -5.74 -41.97
CA GLU A 152 5.85 -5.16 -40.73
C GLU A 152 4.94 -5.53 -39.56
N GLY A 153 5.50 -6.23 -38.57
CA GLY A 153 4.81 -6.58 -37.34
C GLY A 153 5.01 -5.56 -36.21
N ASP A 154 5.07 -6.06 -34.97
CA ASP A 154 5.31 -5.22 -33.80
C ASP A 154 6.63 -4.43 -33.92
N LEU A 155 6.61 -3.16 -33.51
CA LEU A 155 7.71 -2.19 -33.68
C LEU A 155 8.22 -2.03 -35.13
N GLY A 156 7.47 -2.50 -36.13
CA GLY A 156 7.92 -2.54 -37.52
C GLY A 156 8.96 -3.63 -37.79
N ASN A 157 9.01 -4.68 -36.97
CA ASN A 157 9.93 -5.80 -37.19
C ASN A 157 9.46 -6.64 -38.37
N THR A 158 10.38 -6.97 -39.28
CA THR A 158 10.11 -7.89 -40.39
C THR A 158 10.33 -9.34 -39.96
N PRO A 159 9.79 -10.34 -40.70
CA PRO A 159 10.06 -11.75 -40.45
C PRO A 159 11.56 -12.09 -40.43
N VAL A 160 12.37 -11.40 -41.25
CA VAL A 160 13.84 -11.54 -41.28
C VAL A 160 14.46 -11.14 -39.94
N MET A 161 13.99 -10.07 -39.30
CA MET A 161 14.49 -9.65 -37.99
C MET A 161 14.15 -10.68 -36.90
N LEU A 162 12.95 -11.25 -36.95
CA LEU A 162 12.54 -12.29 -36.00
C LEU A 162 13.41 -13.55 -36.16
N ALA A 163 13.67 -13.97 -37.40
CA ALA A 163 14.56 -15.10 -37.68
C ALA A 163 16.00 -14.84 -37.20
N CYS A 164 16.47 -13.59 -37.32
CA CYS A 164 17.75 -13.16 -36.74
C CYS A 164 17.76 -13.23 -35.21
N CYS A 165 16.67 -12.86 -34.54
CA CYS A 165 16.59 -12.92 -33.07
C CYS A 165 16.66 -14.35 -32.52
N ILE A 166 16.24 -15.35 -33.30
CA ILE A 166 16.15 -16.75 -32.88
C ILE A 166 17.40 -17.56 -33.28
N ASP A 167 18.29 -16.99 -34.10
CA ASP A 167 19.41 -17.68 -34.76
C ASP A 167 18.98 -18.80 -35.73
N ASN A 168 17.84 -18.62 -36.41
CA ASN A 168 17.31 -19.58 -37.38
C ASN A 168 17.78 -19.26 -38.82
N HIS A 169 18.97 -19.75 -39.17
CA HIS A 169 19.57 -19.61 -40.49
C HIS A 169 18.77 -20.28 -41.63
N GLU A 170 18.05 -21.38 -41.38
CA GLU A 170 17.21 -22.04 -42.40
C GLU A 170 16.00 -21.18 -42.76
N ALA A 171 15.32 -20.60 -41.76
CA ALA A 171 14.24 -19.65 -41.99
C ALA A 171 14.71 -18.42 -42.77
N LEU A 172 15.91 -17.90 -42.47
CA LEU A 172 16.51 -16.80 -43.23
C LEU A 172 16.76 -17.19 -44.69
N HIS A 173 17.28 -18.39 -44.94
CA HIS A 173 17.49 -18.87 -46.31
C HIS A 173 16.17 -18.95 -47.09
N LEU A 174 15.10 -19.48 -46.48
CA LEU A 174 13.77 -19.52 -47.08
C LEU A 174 13.22 -18.10 -47.34
N LEU A 175 13.32 -17.20 -46.37
CA LEU A 175 12.86 -15.82 -46.52
C LEU A 175 13.59 -15.09 -47.66
N PHE A 176 14.91 -15.22 -47.77
CA PHE A 176 15.66 -14.60 -48.87
C PHE A 176 15.33 -15.24 -50.23
N LYS A 177 15.10 -16.56 -50.29
CA LYS A 177 14.67 -17.25 -51.52
C LYS A 177 13.36 -16.68 -52.06
N TYR A 178 12.42 -16.32 -51.18
CA TYR A 178 11.12 -15.75 -51.56
C TYR A 178 11.07 -14.22 -51.55
N GLY A 179 12.23 -13.54 -51.65
CA GLY A 179 12.29 -12.09 -51.90
C GLY A 179 12.16 -11.19 -50.66
N ALA A 180 12.48 -11.69 -49.46
CA ALA A 180 12.56 -10.85 -48.28
C ALA A 180 13.71 -9.84 -48.36
N ARG A 181 13.45 -8.60 -47.94
CA ARG A 181 14.42 -7.49 -47.98
C ARG A 181 15.44 -7.62 -46.86
N LEU A 182 16.72 -7.66 -47.23
CA LEU A 182 17.84 -7.76 -46.30
C LEU A 182 18.02 -6.49 -45.45
N CYS A 183 17.89 -5.31 -46.06
CA CYS A 183 18.25 -4.03 -45.46
C CYS A 183 17.03 -3.14 -45.17
N GLN A 184 15.97 -3.72 -44.60
CA GLN A 184 14.82 -2.94 -44.12
C GLN A 184 15.04 -2.52 -42.66
N GLN A 185 14.79 -1.25 -42.34
CA GLN A 185 14.82 -0.76 -40.97
C GLN A 185 13.45 -0.87 -40.32
N ASN A 186 13.42 -1.17 -39.02
CA ASN A 186 12.19 -1.11 -38.22
C ASN A 186 11.92 0.32 -37.72
N LYS A 187 10.89 0.51 -36.86
CA LYS A 187 10.56 1.83 -36.30
C LYS A 187 11.68 2.40 -35.41
N LEU A 188 12.57 1.58 -34.87
CA LEU A 188 13.75 1.99 -34.09
C LEU A 188 14.98 2.27 -34.98
N GLY A 189 14.90 2.00 -36.28
CA GLY A 189 16.05 2.09 -37.20
C GLY A 189 16.96 0.87 -37.18
N HIS A 190 16.61 -0.20 -36.45
CA HIS A 190 17.41 -1.41 -36.44
C HIS A 190 17.32 -2.11 -37.80
N TYR A 191 18.45 -2.56 -38.31
CA TYR A 191 18.53 -3.52 -39.41
C TYR A 191 18.51 -4.96 -38.87
N PRO A 192 18.27 -6.00 -39.70
CA PRO A 192 18.34 -7.39 -39.25
C PRO A 192 19.67 -7.78 -38.60
N ILE A 193 20.78 -7.20 -39.07
CA ILE A 193 22.10 -7.40 -38.46
C ILE A 193 22.19 -6.86 -37.02
N HIS A 194 21.47 -5.77 -36.70
CA HIS A 194 21.39 -5.23 -35.34
C HIS A 194 20.65 -6.19 -34.41
N ALA A 195 19.56 -6.79 -34.91
CA ALA A 195 18.79 -7.79 -34.18
C ALA A 195 19.62 -9.07 -33.94
N ALA A 196 20.35 -9.54 -34.96
CA ALA A 196 21.26 -10.67 -34.83
C ALA A 196 22.37 -10.40 -33.80
N ALA A 197 22.93 -9.18 -33.82
CA ALA A 197 23.96 -8.75 -32.89
C ALA A 197 23.47 -8.79 -31.44
N PHE A 198 22.31 -8.16 -31.18
CA PHE A 198 21.71 -8.13 -29.84
C PHE A 198 21.38 -9.52 -29.30
N ALA A 199 20.82 -10.39 -30.15
CA ALA A 199 20.43 -11.74 -29.76
C ALA A 199 21.61 -12.71 -29.58
N GLY A 200 22.80 -12.39 -30.10
CA GLY A 200 23.93 -13.32 -30.12
C GLY A 200 23.87 -14.36 -31.24
N ALA A 201 23.09 -14.09 -32.29
CA ALA A 201 22.82 -15.03 -33.36
C ALA A 201 23.95 -15.06 -34.40
N LYS A 202 25.02 -15.79 -34.09
CA LYS A 202 26.24 -15.86 -34.91
C LYS A 202 25.96 -16.40 -36.32
N LYS A 203 25.19 -17.49 -36.44
CA LYS A 203 24.93 -18.14 -37.74
C LYS A 203 24.06 -17.26 -38.61
N SER A 204 23.01 -16.68 -38.03
CA SER A 204 22.15 -15.71 -38.73
C SER A 204 22.95 -14.48 -39.17
N MET A 205 23.85 -13.96 -38.33
CA MET A 205 24.70 -12.82 -38.69
C MET A 205 25.63 -13.16 -39.86
N GLN A 206 26.28 -14.32 -39.86
CA GLN A 206 27.13 -14.76 -40.97
C GLN A 206 26.34 -14.91 -42.28
N MET A 207 25.14 -15.50 -42.22
CA MET A 207 24.26 -15.63 -43.39
C MET A 207 23.82 -14.27 -43.95
N VAL A 208 23.46 -13.33 -43.07
CA VAL A 208 23.08 -11.95 -43.46
C VAL A 208 24.25 -11.22 -44.12
N LEU A 209 25.47 -11.40 -43.62
CA LEU A 209 26.68 -10.83 -44.22
C LEU A 209 26.99 -11.45 -45.59
N GLN A 210 26.96 -12.79 -45.69
CA GLN A 210 27.20 -13.52 -46.95
C GLN A 210 26.18 -13.14 -48.02
N LYS A 211 24.88 -13.10 -47.69
CA LYS A 211 23.84 -12.66 -48.62
C LYS A 211 23.93 -11.16 -48.94
N GLY A 212 24.41 -10.35 -48.01
CA GLY A 212 24.70 -8.94 -48.27
C GLY A 212 25.78 -8.75 -49.33
N GLU A 213 26.84 -9.54 -49.26
CA GLU A 213 27.93 -9.54 -50.24
C GLU A 213 27.45 -9.97 -51.63
N GLU A 214 26.62 -11.02 -51.72
CA GLU A 214 26.01 -11.46 -52.99
C GLU A 214 25.14 -10.36 -53.64
N VAL A 215 24.48 -9.52 -52.84
CA VAL A 215 23.64 -8.41 -53.31
C VAL A 215 24.45 -7.14 -53.58
N GLY A 216 25.75 -7.14 -53.28
CA GLY A 216 26.68 -6.05 -53.58
C GLY A 216 26.95 -5.07 -52.43
N TYR A 217 26.51 -5.37 -51.20
CA TYR A 217 26.89 -4.58 -50.03
C TYR A 217 28.23 -5.06 -49.48
N SER A 218 29.19 -4.15 -49.30
CA SER A 218 30.46 -4.50 -48.66
C SER A 218 30.25 -4.89 -47.19
N ILE A 219 30.94 -5.93 -46.73
CA ILE A 219 30.85 -6.43 -45.35
C ILE A 219 31.16 -5.32 -44.34
N GLU A 220 32.19 -4.51 -44.60
CA GLU A 220 32.60 -3.39 -43.74
C GLU A 220 31.52 -2.30 -43.64
N SER A 221 30.81 -2.00 -44.73
CA SER A 221 29.70 -1.04 -44.67
C SER A 221 28.51 -1.59 -43.88
N HIS A 222 28.22 -2.88 -44.02
CA HIS A 222 27.06 -3.52 -43.43
C HIS A 222 27.21 -3.68 -41.90
N ILE A 223 28.40 -4.07 -41.43
CA ILE A 223 28.68 -4.22 -39.99
C ILE A 223 28.72 -2.87 -39.25
N ASN A 224 28.85 -1.77 -39.98
CA ASN A 224 28.92 -0.40 -39.45
C ASN A 224 27.65 0.41 -39.71
N TYR A 225 26.55 -0.23 -40.12
CA TYR A 225 25.26 0.46 -40.16
C TYR A 225 24.89 0.99 -38.79
N VAL A 226 24.17 2.11 -38.80
CA VAL A 226 23.73 2.79 -37.60
C VAL A 226 22.22 2.83 -37.55
N ASP A 227 21.67 2.63 -36.36
CA ASP A 227 20.24 2.83 -36.10
C ASP A 227 19.91 4.32 -35.81
N LYS A 228 18.67 4.60 -35.39
CA LYS A 228 18.24 5.98 -35.06
C LYS A 228 18.95 6.57 -33.84
N SER A 229 19.54 5.74 -32.98
CA SER A 229 20.34 6.16 -31.82
C SER A 229 21.84 6.27 -32.15
N PHE A 230 22.20 6.11 -33.42
CA PHE A 230 23.58 5.98 -33.89
C PHE A 230 24.32 4.76 -33.30
N SER A 231 23.60 3.72 -32.90
CA SER A 231 24.19 2.47 -32.43
C SER A 231 24.58 1.58 -33.59
N THR A 232 25.77 0.97 -33.50
CA THR A 232 26.23 -0.04 -34.45
C THR A 232 25.89 -1.44 -33.96
N PRO A 233 25.91 -2.46 -34.84
CA PRO A 233 25.82 -3.87 -34.44
C PRO A 233 26.77 -4.22 -33.29
N LEU A 234 27.99 -3.65 -33.26
CA LEU A 234 28.94 -3.88 -32.16
C LEU A 234 28.41 -3.38 -30.81
N HIS A 235 27.74 -2.22 -30.75
CA HIS A 235 27.11 -1.74 -29.51
C HIS A 235 26.07 -2.73 -28.99
N LEU A 236 25.24 -3.26 -29.89
CA LEU A 236 24.20 -4.21 -29.54
C LEU A 236 24.75 -5.59 -29.19
N ALA A 237 25.82 -6.04 -29.86
CA ALA A 237 26.54 -7.28 -29.54
C ALA A 237 27.13 -7.22 -28.12
N VAL A 238 27.77 -6.09 -27.77
CA VAL A 238 28.27 -5.85 -26.41
C VAL A 238 27.09 -5.82 -25.42
N ARG A 239 25.99 -5.15 -25.77
CA ARG A 239 24.79 -5.12 -24.91
C ARG A 239 24.21 -6.51 -24.67
N GLY A 240 24.23 -7.38 -25.69
CA GLY A 240 23.80 -8.78 -25.62
C GLY A 240 24.79 -9.70 -24.89
N GLY A 241 26.04 -9.29 -24.71
CA GLY A 241 27.06 -10.02 -23.94
C GLY A 241 27.67 -11.25 -24.63
N ASN A 242 27.34 -11.49 -25.91
CA ASN A 242 27.79 -12.69 -26.62
C ASN A 242 29.18 -12.52 -27.23
N LEU A 243 30.21 -13.07 -26.56
CA LEU A 243 31.62 -12.95 -26.93
C LEU A 243 31.92 -13.40 -28.37
N GLU A 244 31.26 -14.46 -28.85
CA GLU A 244 31.49 -14.96 -30.21
C GLU A 244 31.03 -13.98 -31.29
N VAL A 245 29.90 -13.30 -31.06
CA VAL A 245 29.37 -12.29 -31.98
C VAL A 245 30.19 -11.02 -31.90
N ILE A 246 30.65 -10.63 -30.71
CA ILE A 246 31.58 -9.51 -30.54
C ILE A 246 32.87 -9.78 -31.32
N LYS A 247 33.44 -10.98 -31.19
CA LYS A 247 34.63 -11.41 -31.94
C LYS A 247 34.39 -11.37 -33.45
N LEU A 248 33.25 -11.90 -33.92
CA LEU A 248 32.87 -11.83 -35.33
C LEU A 248 32.78 -10.38 -35.82
N CYS A 249 32.13 -9.48 -35.07
CA CYS A 249 32.02 -8.07 -35.46
C CYS A 249 33.40 -7.41 -35.62
N ILE A 250 34.33 -7.69 -34.69
CA ILE A 250 35.69 -7.15 -34.72
C ILE A 250 36.48 -7.71 -35.93
N GLU A 251 36.41 -9.03 -36.16
CA GLU A 251 37.05 -9.69 -37.31
C GLU A 251 36.56 -9.15 -38.66
N GLN A 252 35.28 -8.75 -38.74
CA GLN A 252 34.66 -8.20 -39.94
C GLN A 252 34.81 -6.67 -40.08
N GLY A 253 35.62 -6.02 -39.23
CA GLY A 253 35.96 -4.59 -39.37
C GLY A 253 34.99 -3.61 -38.71
N ALA A 254 34.34 -3.99 -37.61
CA ALA A 254 33.48 -3.07 -36.85
C ALA A 254 34.29 -1.92 -36.21
N LYS A 255 33.80 -0.69 -36.40
CA LYS A 255 34.37 0.53 -35.84
C LYS A 255 34.07 0.66 -34.34
N MET A 256 35.11 0.74 -33.52
CA MET A 256 34.99 0.88 -32.07
C MET A 256 34.89 2.33 -31.57
N ASP A 257 35.34 3.27 -32.40
CA ASP A 257 35.31 4.72 -32.15
C ASP A 257 33.92 5.33 -32.41
N GLN A 258 33.03 4.60 -33.10
CA GLN A 258 31.68 5.07 -33.36
C GLN A 258 30.94 5.34 -32.05
N GLN A 259 30.37 6.54 -31.96
CA GLN A 259 29.64 7.04 -30.81
C GLN A 259 28.13 7.06 -31.10
N GLN A 260 27.33 6.72 -30.09
CA GLN A 260 25.88 6.89 -30.11
C GLN A 260 25.45 8.36 -29.91
N CYS A 261 24.15 8.62 -29.86
CA CYS A 261 23.57 9.91 -29.50
C CYS A 261 24.11 10.47 -28.17
N ASP A 262 24.36 9.61 -27.19
CA ASP A 262 24.90 9.96 -25.87
C ASP A 262 26.42 10.05 -25.87
N LYS A 263 27.06 10.02 -27.05
CA LYS A 263 28.51 9.93 -27.26
C LYS A 263 29.18 8.70 -26.64
N SER A 264 28.42 7.73 -26.15
CA SER A 264 28.95 6.46 -25.65
C SER A 264 29.44 5.58 -26.81
N THR A 265 30.60 4.95 -26.62
CA THR A 265 31.13 3.93 -27.53
C THR A 265 30.81 2.53 -27.01
N ALA A 266 30.95 1.50 -27.85
CA ALA A 266 30.78 0.10 -27.44
C ALA A 266 31.67 -0.28 -26.24
N LEU A 267 32.87 0.32 -26.15
CA LEU A 267 33.80 0.13 -25.03
C LEU A 267 33.21 0.64 -23.69
N HIS A 268 32.48 1.76 -23.70
CA HIS A 268 31.82 2.27 -22.49
C HIS A 268 30.77 1.28 -21.97
N PHE A 269 29.99 0.64 -22.85
CA PHE A 269 29.01 -0.38 -22.44
C PHE A 269 29.69 -1.62 -21.88
N ALA A 270 30.74 -2.10 -22.53
CA ALA A 270 31.49 -3.26 -22.04
C ALA A 270 32.09 -2.99 -20.66
N CYS A 271 32.60 -1.77 -20.43
CA CYS A 271 33.13 -1.33 -19.14
C CYS A 271 32.04 -1.18 -18.07
N THR A 272 30.86 -0.71 -18.45
CA THR A 272 29.69 -0.59 -17.56
C THR A 272 29.17 -1.97 -17.13
N GLN A 273 29.25 -2.96 -18.01
CA GLN A 273 28.84 -4.35 -17.71
C GLN A 273 29.92 -5.16 -16.96
N GLY A 274 31.15 -4.67 -16.90
CA GLY A 274 32.28 -5.43 -16.35
C GLY A 274 32.72 -6.60 -17.24
N ALA A 275 32.44 -6.55 -18.54
CA ALA A 275 32.75 -7.62 -19.48
C ALA A 275 34.25 -7.63 -19.83
N THR A 276 35.08 -8.11 -18.90
CA THR A 276 36.55 -8.10 -18.99
C THR A 276 37.08 -8.75 -20.27
N GLU A 277 36.58 -9.93 -20.59
CA GLU A 277 37.00 -10.66 -21.79
C GLU A 277 36.57 -9.97 -23.09
N ALA A 278 35.38 -9.36 -23.12
CA ALA A 278 34.94 -8.57 -24.27
C ALA A 278 35.86 -7.37 -24.50
N VAL A 279 36.22 -6.65 -23.43
CA VAL A 279 37.14 -5.51 -23.49
C VAL A 279 38.55 -5.96 -23.90
N LYS A 280 39.05 -7.09 -23.38
CA LYS A 280 40.34 -7.66 -23.81
C LYS A 280 40.34 -7.97 -25.30
N LEU A 281 39.30 -8.65 -25.81
CA LEU A 281 39.16 -8.96 -27.23
C LEU A 281 39.14 -7.68 -28.08
N MET A 282 38.30 -6.70 -27.72
CA MET A 282 38.19 -5.40 -28.40
C MET A 282 39.53 -4.65 -28.48
N LEU A 283 40.25 -4.56 -27.36
CA LEU A 283 41.51 -3.81 -27.30
C LEU A 283 42.72 -4.58 -27.85
N SER A 284 42.68 -5.91 -27.89
CA SER A 284 43.77 -6.74 -28.44
C SER A 284 43.85 -6.71 -29.97
N ALA A 285 42.74 -6.45 -30.64
CA ALA A 285 42.61 -6.51 -32.09
C ALA A 285 42.84 -5.15 -32.78
N HIS A 286 43.17 -4.09 -32.04
CA HIS A 286 43.22 -2.72 -32.56
C HIS A 286 44.61 -2.08 -32.39
N ASP A 287 45.11 -1.41 -33.43
CA ASP A 287 46.45 -0.80 -33.40
C ASP A 287 46.46 0.58 -32.70
N ARG A 288 45.33 1.31 -32.69
CA ARG A 288 45.18 2.65 -32.07
C ARG A 288 44.39 2.62 -30.76
N VAL A 289 44.86 1.82 -29.81
CA VAL A 289 44.18 1.56 -28.54
C VAL A 289 44.05 2.83 -27.67
N CYS A 290 45.08 3.68 -27.65
CA CYS A 290 45.16 4.82 -26.72
C CYS A 290 44.13 5.93 -27.02
N ASP A 291 43.74 6.11 -28.28
CA ASP A 291 42.76 7.13 -28.67
C ASP A 291 41.35 6.73 -28.23
N VAL A 292 41.00 5.44 -28.37
CA VAL A 292 39.66 4.90 -28.06
C VAL A 292 39.41 4.78 -26.56
N ILE A 293 40.43 4.40 -25.77
CA ILE A 293 40.31 4.24 -24.32
C ILE A 293 40.00 5.57 -23.61
N ASN A 294 40.40 6.71 -24.18
CA ASN A 294 40.21 8.02 -23.57
C ASN A 294 39.06 8.82 -24.19
N LEU A 295 38.31 8.24 -25.14
CA LEU A 295 37.09 8.86 -25.65
C LEU A 295 36.10 9.04 -24.51
N THR A 296 35.48 10.21 -24.46
CA THR A 296 34.50 10.53 -23.43
C THR A 296 33.08 10.39 -23.95
N ASP A 297 32.18 9.90 -23.10
CA ASP A 297 30.75 9.93 -23.37
C ASP A 297 30.14 11.33 -23.20
N GLY A 298 28.81 11.44 -23.29
CA GLY A 298 28.07 12.69 -23.16
C GLY A 298 28.16 13.32 -21.77
N THR A 299 28.49 12.53 -20.75
CA THR A 299 28.80 12.99 -19.39
C THR A 299 30.29 13.30 -19.20
N CYS A 300 31.05 13.35 -20.29
CA CYS A 300 32.52 13.49 -20.29
C CYS A 300 33.24 12.35 -19.52
N GLN A 301 32.59 11.20 -19.32
CA GLN A 301 33.19 10.06 -18.63
C GLN A 301 33.99 9.22 -19.61
N THR A 302 35.19 8.82 -19.21
CA THR A 302 35.99 7.81 -19.93
C THR A 302 35.50 6.39 -19.60
N PRO A 303 35.86 5.37 -20.40
CA PRO A 303 35.68 3.95 -20.06
C PRO A 303 36.14 3.60 -18.63
N LEU A 304 37.26 4.18 -18.16
CA LEU A 304 37.76 3.99 -16.80
C LEU A 304 36.81 4.56 -15.74
N HIS A 305 36.12 5.67 -16.00
CA HIS A 305 35.06 6.14 -15.09
C HIS A 305 33.93 5.10 -14.99
N LYS A 306 33.49 4.51 -16.11
CA LYS A 306 32.41 3.51 -16.09
C LYS A 306 32.76 2.26 -15.30
N THR A 307 34.01 1.80 -15.36
CA THR A 307 34.44 0.63 -14.57
C THR A 307 34.40 0.88 -13.06
N THR A 308 34.63 2.13 -12.64
CA THR A 308 34.66 2.49 -11.21
C THR A 308 33.29 2.49 -10.54
N ILE A 309 32.21 2.70 -11.31
CA ILE A 309 30.84 2.78 -10.78
C ILE A 309 30.42 1.45 -10.13
N PHE A 310 30.86 0.32 -10.69
CA PHE A 310 30.48 -1.04 -10.28
C PHE A 310 31.62 -1.86 -9.66
N ASP A 311 32.70 -1.20 -9.24
CA ASP A 311 33.89 -1.82 -8.61
C ASP A 311 34.53 -2.95 -9.44
N HIS A 312 34.62 -2.76 -10.78
CA HIS A 312 35.25 -3.73 -11.68
C HIS A 312 36.79 -3.62 -11.64
N VAL A 313 37.39 -4.10 -10.55
CA VAL A 313 38.83 -3.97 -10.25
C VAL A 313 39.74 -4.51 -11.36
N GLU A 314 39.52 -5.76 -11.78
CA GLU A 314 40.36 -6.41 -12.81
C GLU A 314 40.29 -5.67 -14.15
N LEU A 315 39.11 -5.12 -14.46
CA LEU A 315 38.91 -4.34 -15.68
C LEU A 315 39.59 -2.98 -15.59
N ALA A 316 39.49 -2.31 -14.44
CA ALA A 316 40.17 -1.06 -14.19
C ALA A 316 41.69 -1.23 -14.27
N GLU A 317 42.24 -2.29 -13.67
CA GLU A 317 43.67 -2.63 -13.77
C GLU A 317 44.11 -2.82 -15.23
N TYR A 318 43.32 -3.58 -15.99
CA TYR A 318 43.60 -3.81 -17.40
C TYR A 318 43.56 -2.51 -18.22
N LEU A 319 42.56 -1.65 -18.04
CA LEU A 319 42.46 -0.37 -18.74
C LEU A 319 43.63 0.56 -18.39
N ILE A 320 44.05 0.61 -17.13
CA ILE A 320 45.21 1.39 -16.69
C ILE A 320 46.48 0.86 -17.35
N SER A 321 46.65 -0.47 -17.41
CA SER A 321 47.80 -1.09 -18.09
C SER A 321 47.88 -0.76 -19.60
N LYS A 322 46.73 -0.45 -20.23
CA LYS A 322 46.62 -0.07 -21.64
C LYS A 322 46.68 1.44 -21.88
N GLY A 323 46.91 2.25 -20.84
CA GLY A 323 47.09 3.70 -20.94
C GLY A 323 45.82 4.52 -20.75
N GLY A 324 44.83 4.00 -20.02
CA GLY A 324 43.67 4.79 -19.59
C GLY A 324 44.06 5.91 -18.61
N ASP A 325 43.57 7.12 -18.86
CA ASP A 325 43.89 8.28 -18.02
C ASP A 325 43.21 8.18 -16.65
N ILE A 326 44.03 7.98 -15.62
CA ILE A 326 43.65 7.87 -14.21
C ILE A 326 43.09 9.20 -13.67
N ASN A 327 43.46 10.33 -14.26
CA ASN A 327 43.12 11.67 -13.78
C ASN A 327 42.17 12.43 -14.72
N ALA A 328 41.57 11.76 -15.70
CA ALA A 328 40.53 12.32 -16.53
C ALA A 328 39.39 12.85 -15.66
N ILE A 329 38.70 13.91 -16.08
CA ILE A 329 37.61 14.52 -15.32
C ILE A 329 36.28 14.40 -16.08
N ASP A 330 35.22 14.04 -15.36
CA ASP A 330 33.87 14.01 -15.89
C ASP A 330 33.22 15.41 -15.91
N CYS A 331 31.98 15.50 -16.39
CA CYS A 331 31.24 16.75 -16.45
C CYS A 331 30.89 17.31 -15.07
N LYS A 332 31.04 16.55 -13.97
CA LYS A 332 30.87 17.00 -12.58
C LYS A 332 32.20 17.34 -11.89
N GLY A 333 33.33 17.21 -12.60
CA GLY A 333 34.67 17.41 -12.07
C GLY A 333 35.18 16.22 -11.26
N HIS A 334 34.53 15.06 -11.34
CA HIS A 334 35.03 13.85 -10.70
C HIS A 334 36.13 13.22 -11.54
N THR A 335 37.22 12.83 -10.89
CA THR A 335 38.16 11.86 -11.44
C THR A 335 37.62 10.44 -11.25
N PRO A 336 38.18 9.41 -11.93
CA PRO A 336 37.86 8.01 -11.65
C PRO A 336 37.97 7.67 -10.16
N LEU A 337 38.94 8.28 -9.45
CA LEU A 337 39.09 8.12 -8.01
C LEU A 337 37.93 8.74 -7.22
N LEU A 338 37.56 10.00 -7.52
CA LEU A 338 36.44 10.67 -6.84
C LEU A 338 35.12 9.93 -7.11
N LEU A 339 34.91 9.49 -8.35
CA LEU A 339 33.73 8.71 -8.74
C LEU A 339 33.68 7.37 -8.00
N ALA A 340 34.80 6.63 -7.97
CA ALA A 340 34.92 5.37 -7.21
C ALA A 340 34.59 5.56 -5.72
N THR A 341 35.03 6.67 -5.10
CA THR A 341 34.64 6.97 -3.72
C THR A 341 33.17 7.28 -3.57
N SER A 342 32.59 8.05 -4.49
CA SER A 342 31.17 8.40 -4.44
C SER A 342 30.25 7.18 -4.62
N CYS A 343 30.75 6.15 -5.32
CA CYS A 343 30.05 4.88 -5.55
C CYS A 343 30.42 3.79 -4.53
N SER A 344 31.27 4.08 -3.53
CA SER A 344 31.75 3.12 -2.52
C SER A 344 32.53 1.91 -3.08
N ALA A 345 33.17 2.07 -4.25
CA ALA A 345 33.98 1.05 -4.91
C ALA A 345 35.39 0.93 -4.28
N TRP A 346 35.46 0.49 -3.02
CA TRP A 346 36.69 0.55 -2.20
C TRP A 346 37.88 -0.23 -2.76
N LYS A 347 37.64 -1.35 -3.47
CA LYS A 347 38.72 -2.13 -4.06
C LYS A 347 39.34 -1.38 -5.24
N THR A 348 38.50 -0.80 -6.10
CA THR A 348 38.94 0.06 -7.20
C THR A 348 39.59 1.33 -6.68
N VAL A 349 39.10 1.91 -5.58
CA VAL A 349 39.76 3.02 -4.89
C VAL A 349 41.18 2.62 -4.46
N SER A 350 41.34 1.46 -3.80
CA SER A 350 42.66 0.96 -3.40
C SER A 350 43.58 0.80 -4.61
N LEU A 351 43.07 0.25 -5.72
CA LEU A 351 43.84 0.07 -6.94
C LEU A 351 44.29 1.41 -7.55
N LEU A 352 43.38 2.38 -7.66
CA LEU A 352 43.69 3.72 -8.18
C LEU A 352 44.71 4.45 -7.30
N LEU A 353 44.62 4.28 -5.98
CA LEU A 353 45.61 4.83 -5.04
C LEU A 353 46.99 4.17 -5.21
N THR A 354 47.05 2.83 -5.41
CA THR A 354 48.33 2.14 -5.67
C THR A 354 48.98 2.56 -6.99
N HIS A 355 48.17 2.91 -8.00
CA HIS A 355 48.64 3.43 -9.29
C HIS A 355 48.91 4.95 -9.29
N GLY A 356 48.84 5.63 -8.13
CA GLY A 356 49.23 7.03 -7.99
C GLY A 356 48.22 8.06 -8.50
N ALA A 357 46.92 7.78 -8.38
CA ALA A 357 45.87 8.74 -8.71
C ALA A 357 46.06 10.10 -7.98
N ASN A 358 45.83 11.21 -8.67
CA ASN A 358 46.04 12.54 -8.13
C ASN A 358 44.94 12.93 -7.13
N LEU A 359 45.32 13.09 -5.87
CA LEU A 359 44.42 13.39 -4.76
C LEU A 359 44.03 14.88 -4.66
N LYS A 360 44.75 15.76 -5.34
CA LYS A 360 44.55 17.22 -5.23
C LYS A 360 43.35 17.71 -6.04
N ILE A 361 42.88 16.90 -6.99
CA ILE A 361 41.74 17.25 -7.83
C ILE A 361 40.47 17.20 -6.97
N LYS A 362 39.65 18.24 -7.08
CA LYS A 362 38.39 18.40 -6.36
C LYS A 362 37.23 18.36 -7.34
N ASP A 363 36.05 17.98 -6.85
CA ASP A 363 34.82 18.06 -7.62
C ASP A 363 34.36 19.52 -7.83
N LYS A 364 33.26 19.72 -8.55
CA LYS A 364 32.64 21.05 -8.72
C LYS A 364 32.21 21.74 -7.42
N HIS A 365 31.93 20.98 -6.37
CA HIS A 365 31.58 21.49 -5.05
C HIS A 365 32.82 21.83 -4.21
N GLY A 366 34.03 21.60 -4.72
CA GLY A 366 35.27 21.75 -3.99
C GLY A 366 35.54 20.60 -3.01
N CYS A 367 34.74 19.53 -3.04
CA CYS A 367 34.93 18.34 -2.23
C CYS A 367 36.14 17.56 -2.74
N ASN A 368 36.97 17.11 -1.80
CA ASN A 368 38.06 16.20 -2.09
C ASN A 368 37.62 14.73 -1.89
N PHE A 369 38.56 13.83 -2.16
CA PHE A 369 38.40 12.39 -1.94
C PHE A 369 37.90 12.00 -0.53
N LEU A 370 38.40 12.67 0.51
CA LEU A 370 38.03 12.38 1.90
C LEU A 370 36.64 12.92 2.27
N HIS A 371 36.23 14.08 1.74
CA HIS A 371 34.85 14.56 1.87
C HIS A 371 33.87 13.51 1.33
N LEU A 372 34.14 13.00 0.12
CA LEU A 372 33.31 11.97 -0.52
C LEU A 372 33.38 10.63 0.22
N ALA A 373 34.55 10.24 0.73
CA ALA A 373 34.70 9.00 1.50
C ALA A 373 33.89 9.01 2.80
N ILE A 374 33.74 10.16 3.46
CA ILE A 374 32.95 10.30 4.70
C ILE A 374 31.45 10.24 4.41
N LEU A 375 31.01 10.71 3.23
CA LEU A 375 29.61 10.60 2.82
C LEU A 375 29.14 9.15 2.70
N GLN A 376 30.06 8.21 2.46
CA GLN A 376 29.76 6.80 2.32
C GLN A 376 29.78 6.05 3.67
N PRO A 377 28.89 5.05 3.85
CA PRO A 377 28.88 4.25 5.07
C PRO A 377 30.20 3.49 5.21
N LYS A 378 30.79 3.55 6.41
CA LYS A 378 32.09 2.90 6.75
C LYS A 378 33.25 3.30 5.83
N GLY A 379 33.17 4.44 5.15
CA GLY A 379 34.14 4.73 4.09
C GLY A 379 35.58 4.86 4.56
N LEU A 380 35.85 5.58 5.65
CA LEU A 380 37.20 5.70 6.20
C LEU A 380 37.76 4.38 6.77
N THR A 381 36.91 3.44 7.20
CA THR A 381 37.38 2.14 7.73
C THR A 381 37.78 1.15 6.64
N ASN A 382 37.23 1.33 5.43
CA ASN A 382 37.53 0.49 4.27
C ASN A 382 38.76 0.97 3.49
N LEU A 383 39.25 2.18 3.78
CA LEU A 383 40.49 2.67 3.20
C LEU A 383 41.70 1.93 3.79
N PRO A 384 42.75 1.66 3.00
CA PRO A 384 43.94 0.99 3.49
C PRO A 384 44.58 1.81 4.62
N PRO A 385 44.90 1.18 5.77
CA PRO A 385 45.39 1.90 6.96
C PRO A 385 46.76 2.55 6.75
N GLU A 386 47.54 2.06 5.79
CA GLU A 386 48.82 2.65 5.36
C GLU A 386 48.62 4.03 4.72
N PHE A 387 47.53 4.18 3.96
CA PHE A 387 47.22 5.44 3.29
C PHE A 387 46.86 6.54 4.29
N LEU A 388 46.10 6.21 5.35
CA LEU A 388 45.73 7.17 6.41
C LEU A 388 46.94 7.74 7.17
N LYS A 389 48.12 7.10 7.09
CA LYS A 389 49.36 7.59 7.72
C LYS A 389 50.19 8.50 6.82
N CYS A 390 49.84 8.62 5.54
CA CYS A 390 50.60 9.44 4.59
C CYS A 390 50.44 10.94 4.90
N SER A 391 51.52 11.70 4.79
CA SER A 391 51.51 13.16 5.04
C SER A 391 50.55 13.92 4.11
N SER A 392 50.36 13.43 2.88
CA SER A 392 49.40 13.97 1.91
C SER A 392 47.95 13.91 2.38
N VAL A 393 47.58 12.93 3.21
CA VAL A 393 46.20 12.80 3.74
C VAL A 393 45.90 13.88 4.77
N ARG A 394 46.90 14.33 5.52
CA ARG A 394 46.74 15.44 6.47
C ARG A 394 46.34 16.73 5.76
N GLU A 395 47.02 17.09 4.68
CA GLU A 395 46.68 18.28 3.88
C GLU A 395 45.25 18.20 3.32
N LEU A 396 44.76 16.99 3.00
CA LEU A 396 43.40 16.78 2.51
C LEU A 396 42.35 16.86 3.63
N LEU A 397 42.69 16.53 4.88
CA LEU A 397 41.78 16.68 6.01
C LEU A 397 41.55 18.15 6.39
N ASP A 398 42.53 19.01 6.15
CA ASP A 398 42.42 20.46 6.37
C ASP A 398 41.83 21.20 5.16
N ALA A 399 41.64 20.52 4.03
CA ALA A 399 41.12 21.15 2.83
C ALA A 399 39.62 21.46 2.95
N GLU A 400 39.26 22.68 2.57
CA GLU A 400 37.90 23.18 2.58
C GLU A 400 37.21 22.99 1.22
N ASP A 401 35.89 22.78 1.25
CA ASP A 401 35.01 22.81 0.08
C ASP A 401 34.57 24.24 -0.27
N ASN A 402 33.66 24.38 -1.25
CA ASN A 402 33.12 25.68 -1.63
C ASN A 402 32.31 26.37 -0.52
N GLU A 403 31.91 25.70 0.55
CA GLU A 403 31.20 26.26 1.71
C GLU A 403 32.15 26.46 2.92
N GLY A 404 33.45 26.24 2.75
CA GLY A 404 34.43 26.28 3.84
C GLY A 404 34.39 25.05 4.76
N CYS A 405 33.60 24.03 4.41
CA CYS A 405 33.44 22.83 5.22
C CYS A 405 34.57 21.84 4.95
N THR A 406 35.17 21.36 6.03
CA THR A 406 36.20 20.33 6.02
C THR A 406 35.57 18.93 6.15
N PRO A 407 36.29 17.85 5.84
CA PRO A 407 35.79 16.47 6.02
C PRO A 407 35.28 16.22 7.46
N MET A 408 35.89 16.88 8.45
CA MET A 408 35.48 16.85 9.85
C MET A 408 34.03 17.34 10.04
N HIS A 409 33.66 18.45 9.40
CA HIS A 409 32.31 19.02 9.46
C HIS A 409 31.27 18.06 8.87
N TYR A 410 31.60 17.37 7.77
CA TYR A 410 30.74 16.35 7.16
C TYR A 410 30.52 15.16 8.09
N ALA A 411 31.56 14.65 8.74
CA ALA A 411 31.42 13.53 9.69
C ALA A 411 30.54 13.89 10.89
N CYS A 412 30.65 15.13 11.37
CA CYS A 412 29.83 15.66 12.46
C CYS A 412 28.37 15.85 12.04
N ARG A 413 28.11 16.31 10.81
CA ARG A 413 26.77 16.40 10.24
C ARG A 413 26.09 15.03 10.11
N LEU A 414 26.82 14.05 9.58
CA LEU A 414 26.30 12.69 9.39
C LEU A 414 26.18 11.91 10.70
N GLY A 415 26.99 12.24 11.70
CA GLY A 415 26.95 11.58 13.01
C GLY A 415 27.78 10.29 13.05
N ILE A 416 28.94 10.25 12.40
CA ILE A 416 29.79 9.05 12.31
C ILE A 416 30.94 9.14 13.34
N PRO A 417 30.78 8.63 14.57
CA PRO A 417 31.76 8.83 15.65
C PRO A 417 33.10 8.12 15.39
N GLU A 418 33.12 6.99 14.68
CA GLU A 418 34.38 6.28 14.39
C GLU A 418 35.22 7.04 13.37
N SER A 419 34.60 7.65 12.36
CA SER A 419 35.28 8.57 11.43
C SER A 419 35.86 9.77 12.18
N VAL A 420 35.10 10.34 13.13
CA VAL A 420 35.57 11.43 13.98
C VAL A 420 36.77 11.01 14.82
N LYS A 421 36.70 9.86 15.48
CA LYS A 421 37.79 9.31 16.27
C LYS A 421 39.04 9.02 15.44
N ASN A 422 38.89 8.50 14.23
CA ASN A 422 40.00 8.24 13.32
C ASN A 422 40.67 9.54 12.84
N MET A 423 39.89 10.58 12.51
CA MET A 423 40.43 11.90 12.16
C MET A 423 41.12 12.58 13.36
N LEU A 424 40.56 12.48 14.57
CA LEU A 424 41.17 13.00 15.79
C LEU A 424 42.52 12.33 16.11
N ARG A 425 42.66 11.02 15.84
CA ARG A 425 43.95 10.31 15.95
C ARG A 425 45.02 10.84 15.00
N LEU A 426 44.63 11.48 13.91
CA LEU A 426 45.54 12.10 12.93
C LEU A 426 45.90 13.55 13.29
N ASN A 427 45.55 14.01 14.50
CA ASN A 427 45.83 15.37 15.01
C ASN A 427 45.28 16.51 14.12
N VAL A 428 44.06 16.35 13.60
CA VAL A 428 43.34 17.40 12.87
C VAL A 428 42.96 18.55 13.83
N SER A 429 43.11 19.80 13.39
CA SER A 429 42.71 20.96 14.18
C SER A 429 41.19 21.10 14.27
N LEU A 430 40.65 21.22 15.49
CA LEU A 430 39.22 21.44 15.74
C LEU A 430 38.76 22.90 15.55
N ASP A 431 39.70 23.81 15.32
CA ASP A 431 39.48 25.25 15.30
C ASP A 431 39.01 25.77 13.93
N GLN A 432 39.05 24.91 12.91
CA GLN A 432 38.58 25.24 11.56
C GLN A 432 37.07 25.48 11.56
N LYS A 433 36.65 26.49 10.80
CA LYS A 433 35.26 26.92 10.72
C LYS A 433 34.82 27.01 9.27
N SER A 434 33.56 26.70 9.02
CA SER A 434 32.96 26.93 7.70
C SER A 434 32.85 28.42 7.38
N LYS A 435 32.41 28.75 6.15
CA LYS A 435 32.12 30.13 5.77
C LYS A 435 31.16 30.82 6.74
N GLN A 436 30.18 30.07 7.26
CA GLN A 436 29.21 30.54 8.27
C GLN A 436 29.79 30.67 9.69
N LYS A 437 31.13 30.57 9.83
CA LYS A 437 31.85 30.50 11.11
C LYS A 437 31.42 29.33 12.01
N LYS A 438 30.76 28.32 11.45
CA LYS A 438 30.35 27.10 12.16
C LYS A 438 31.53 26.18 12.40
N SER A 439 31.73 25.78 13.65
CA SER A 439 32.69 24.72 14.00
C SER A 439 32.08 23.34 13.83
N ALA A 440 32.91 22.28 13.84
CA ALA A 440 32.44 20.90 13.78
C ALA A 440 31.38 20.56 14.86
N LEU A 441 31.49 21.16 16.05
CA LEU A 441 30.51 20.98 17.13
C LEU A 441 29.16 21.63 16.81
N HIS A 442 29.13 22.75 16.07
CA HIS A 442 27.87 23.37 15.64
C HIS A 442 27.06 22.43 14.73
N PHE A 443 27.71 21.78 13.77
CA PHE A 443 27.06 20.79 12.91
C PHE A 443 26.57 19.57 13.71
N ALA A 444 27.41 19.02 14.61
CA ALA A 444 27.00 17.89 15.43
C ALA A 444 25.78 18.22 16.32
N ALA A 445 25.73 19.45 16.84
CA ALA A 445 24.64 19.94 17.69
C ALA A 445 23.36 20.24 16.89
N GLU A 446 23.47 20.86 15.71
CA GLU A 446 22.35 21.17 14.81
C GLU A 446 21.61 19.91 14.36
N TYR A 447 22.35 18.83 14.09
CA TYR A 447 21.79 17.55 13.64
C TYR A 447 21.59 16.52 14.77
N GLY A 448 21.79 16.90 16.04
CA GLY A 448 21.45 16.04 17.18
C GLY A 448 22.37 14.83 17.38
N ARG A 449 23.61 14.89 16.93
CA ARG A 449 24.52 13.74 16.88
C ARG A 449 25.23 13.52 18.21
N ILE A 450 24.52 12.97 19.20
CA ILE A 450 24.97 12.80 20.61
C ILE A 450 26.34 12.11 20.70
N ASN A 451 26.53 10.96 20.06
CA ASN A 451 27.78 10.20 20.15
C ASN A 451 28.97 10.98 19.58
N THR A 452 28.76 11.73 18.48
CA THR A 452 29.82 12.58 17.93
C THR A 452 30.09 13.80 18.81
N CYS A 453 29.05 14.41 19.39
CA CYS A 453 29.21 15.48 20.37
C CYS A 453 30.02 14.99 21.57
N HIS A 454 29.70 13.81 22.09
CA HIS A 454 30.44 13.20 23.20
C HIS A 454 31.91 13.00 22.86
N ARG A 455 32.21 12.44 21.67
CA ARG A 455 33.59 12.23 21.21
C ARG A 455 34.36 13.53 21.01
N LEU A 456 33.76 14.54 20.40
CA LEU A 456 34.37 15.86 20.26
C LEU A 456 34.66 16.46 21.64
N LEU A 457 33.69 16.44 22.54
CA LEU A 457 33.79 17.01 23.89
C LEU A 457 34.75 16.24 24.82
N GLU A 458 34.99 14.95 24.58
CA GLU A 458 36.07 14.19 25.24
C GLU A 458 37.46 14.71 24.83
N SER A 459 37.62 15.03 23.54
CA SER A 459 38.90 15.51 22.98
C SER A 459 39.13 17.01 23.15
N MET A 460 38.07 17.80 23.35
CA MET A 460 38.13 19.24 23.53
C MET A 460 38.64 19.58 24.93
N THR A 461 39.90 20.00 25.02
CA THR A 461 40.52 20.50 26.26
C THR A 461 40.17 21.96 26.54
N ASN A 462 39.80 22.74 25.51
CA ASN A 462 39.51 24.17 25.59
C ASN A 462 38.01 24.44 25.71
N THR A 463 37.56 24.92 26.87
CA THR A 463 36.17 25.36 27.13
C THR A 463 35.74 26.57 26.29
N ARG A 464 36.70 27.28 25.67
CA ARG A 464 36.42 28.39 24.76
C ARG A 464 35.68 27.93 23.50
N LEU A 465 36.11 26.81 22.90
CA LEU A 465 35.54 26.27 21.65
C LEU A 465 34.07 25.84 21.80
N LEU A 466 33.66 25.51 23.02
CA LEU A 466 32.28 25.14 23.37
C LEU A 466 31.29 26.30 23.23
N ASN A 467 31.75 27.53 23.45
CA ASN A 467 30.92 28.73 23.57
C ASN A 467 31.13 29.73 22.42
N GLU A 468 31.84 29.33 21.37
CA GLU A 468 31.98 30.17 20.19
C GLU A 468 30.65 30.25 19.44
N GLY A 469 30.36 31.42 18.89
CA GLY A 469 29.18 31.63 18.07
C GLY A 469 29.49 31.58 16.57
N ASP A 470 28.50 31.17 15.80
CA ASP A 470 28.46 31.27 14.34
C ASP A 470 28.42 32.74 13.85
N GLU A 471 28.26 32.95 12.54
CA GLU A 471 27.98 34.26 11.94
C GLU A 471 26.78 35.01 12.54
N ARG A 472 25.83 34.30 13.17
CA ARG A 472 24.67 34.90 13.84
C ARG A 472 24.86 35.10 15.35
N GLY A 473 26.02 34.73 15.88
CA GLY A 473 26.30 34.68 17.32
C GLY A 473 25.76 33.44 18.03
N MET A 474 25.17 32.49 17.28
CA MET A 474 24.61 31.26 17.83
C MET A 474 25.70 30.30 18.26
N THR A 475 25.64 29.89 19.52
CA THR A 475 26.47 28.81 20.04
C THR A 475 25.89 27.42 19.69
N PRO A 476 26.65 26.31 19.85
CA PRO A 476 26.13 24.97 19.63
C PRO A 476 24.89 24.65 20.47
N LEU A 477 24.79 25.26 21.67
CA LEU A 477 23.61 25.13 22.54
C LEU A 477 22.36 25.77 21.91
N HIS A 478 22.48 26.88 21.19
CA HIS A 478 21.37 27.50 20.47
C HIS A 478 20.88 26.59 19.34
N LEU A 479 21.80 26.03 18.56
CA LEU A 479 21.46 25.11 17.47
C LEU A 479 20.82 23.81 17.98
N ALA A 480 21.34 23.22 19.06
CA ALA A 480 20.76 22.03 19.68
C ALA A 480 19.34 22.31 20.21
N SER A 481 19.12 23.49 20.81
CA SER A 481 17.80 23.89 21.33
C SER A 481 16.81 24.18 20.21
N ARG A 482 17.28 24.78 19.12
CA ARG A 482 16.49 24.99 17.90
C ARG A 482 16.13 23.69 17.20
N GLY A 483 16.98 22.66 17.27
CA GLY A 483 16.70 21.34 16.71
C GLY A 483 15.90 20.41 17.62
N GLY A 484 15.58 20.83 18.85
CA GLY A 484 14.85 20.01 19.81
C GLY A 484 15.67 18.87 20.43
N HIS A 485 17.00 18.91 20.32
CA HIS A 485 17.90 17.79 20.67
C HIS A 485 18.15 17.72 22.19
N VAL A 486 17.15 17.25 22.94
CA VAL A 486 17.10 17.16 24.40
C VAL A 486 18.40 16.61 25.04
N ILE A 487 18.89 15.48 24.54
CA ILE A 487 20.06 14.79 25.10
C ILE A 487 21.36 15.56 24.78
N VAL A 488 21.45 16.16 23.60
CA VAL A 488 22.60 17.01 23.24
C VAL A 488 22.61 18.28 24.08
N VAL A 489 21.45 18.89 24.31
CA VAL A 489 21.31 20.05 25.22
C VAL A 489 21.79 19.68 26.62
N ASP A 490 21.33 18.57 27.19
CA ASP A 490 21.79 18.10 28.50
C ASP A 490 23.31 17.84 28.53
N LEU A 491 23.85 17.18 27.49
CA LEU A 491 25.29 16.91 27.39
C LEU A 491 26.12 18.21 27.34
N LEU A 492 25.72 19.19 26.53
CA LEU A 492 26.41 20.48 26.41
C LEU A 492 26.36 21.24 27.74
N LEU A 493 25.20 21.26 28.42
CA LEU A 493 25.05 21.90 29.73
C LEU A 493 25.93 21.25 30.79
N ARG A 494 25.98 19.92 30.85
CA ARG A 494 26.86 19.17 31.78
C ARG A 494 28.34 19.46 31.54
N LYS A 495 28.73 19.77 30.31
CA LYS A 495 30.11 20.13 29.93
C LYS A 495 30.42 21.62 30.11
N GLY A 496 29.48 22.42 30.62
CA GLY A 496 29.69 23.83 30.96
C GLY A 496 29.37 24.82 29.84
N ALA A 497 28.44 24.48 28.94
CA ALA A 497 27.94 25.44 27.95
C ALA A 497 27.23 26.63 28.62
N LEU A 498 27.53 27.84 28.16
CA LEU A 498 26.98 29.08 28.69
C LEU A 498 25.70 29.49 27.98
N PHE A 499 24.82 30.16 28.72
CA PHE A 499 23.59 30.76 28.20
C PHE A 499 23.87 32.15 27.62
N HIS A 500 24.48 32.19 26.44
CA HIS A 500 24.65 33.42 25.69
C HIS A 500 23.36 33.81 24.95
N SER A 501 23.33 35.03 24.42
CA SER A 501 22.31 35.51 23.50
C SER A 501 22.93 35.72 22.13
N ASP A 502 22.17 35.39 21.09
CA ASP A 502 22.54 35.68 19.70
C ASP A 502 22.57 37.18 19.42
N TYR A 503 23.00 37.59 18.22
CA TYR A 503 22.99 39.00 17.82
C TYR A 503 21.59 39.65 17.76
N LYS A 504 20.51 38.85 17.79
CA LYS A 504 19.12 39.34 17.92
C LYS A 504 18.63 39.41 19.38
N GLY A 505 19.49 39.14 20.35
CA GLY A 505 19.11 38.99 21.76
C GLY A 505 18.40 37.68 22.09
N TRP A 506 18.27 36.76 21.14
CA TRP A 506 17.61 35.47 21.36
C TRP A 506 18.48 34.55 22.20
N THR A 507 17.90 33.97 23.25
CA THR A 507 18.54 32.92 24.05
C THR A 507 18.15 31.53 23.52
N CYS A 508 18.83 30.47 23.94
CA CYS A 508 18.47 29.10 23.61
C CYS A 508 17.00 28.75 23.95
N LEU A 509 16.43 29.35 25.01
CA LEU A 509 15.03 29.18 25.37
C LEU A 509 14.08 29.80 24.34
N HIS A 510 14.44 30.94 23.74
CA HIS A 510 13.64 31.57 22.68
C HIS A 510 13.51 30.67 21.46
N HIS A 511 14.61 30.03 21.03
CA HIS A 511 14.59 29.07 19.93
C HIS A 511 13.77 27.81 20.25
N ALA A 512 13.96 27.24 21.44
CA ALA A 512 13.19 26.08 21.89
C ALA A 512 11.68 26.37 21.98
N ALA A 513 11.32 27.57 22.42
CA ALA A 513 9.93 28.02 22.53
C ALA A 513 9.29 28.36 21.17
N ALA A 514 10.06 28.95 20.25
CA ALA A 514 9.63 29.25 18.89
C ALA A 514 9.34 27.98 18.07
N GLU A 515 10.09 26.90 18.27
CA GLU A 515 9.88 25.62 17.56
C GLU A 515 8.98 24.63 18.36
N GLY A 516 8.60 24.98 19.59
CA GLY A 516 7.65 24.21 20.40
C GLY A 516 8.22 22.99 21.14
N TYR A 517 9.53 22.91 21.35
CA TYR A 517 10.18 21.76 21.96
C TYR A 517 10.06 21.74 23.49
N SER A 518 8.88 21.38 23.99
CA SER A 518 8.50 21.24 25.41
C SER A 518 9.56 20.57 26.30
N GLN A 519 10.14 19.45 25.86
CA GLN A 519 11.12 18.72 26.66
C GLN A 519 12.47 19.45 26.77
N THR A 520 12.90 20.14 25.70
CA THR A 520 14.10 21.00 25.78
C THR A 520 13.86 22.19 26.69
N ILE A 521 12.68 22.80 26.65
CA ILE A 521 12.28 23.89 27.56
C ILE A 521 12.36 23.42 29.01
N ILE A 522 11.91 22.20 29.31
CA ILE A 522 11.97 21.63 30.66
C ILE A 522 13.42 21.53 31.15
N ILE A 523 14.35 21.00 30.34
CA ILE A 523 15.76 20.86 30.72
C ILE A 523 16.44 22.23 30.86
N LEU A 524 16.23 23.14 29.91
CA LEU A 524 16.78 24.49 29.96
C LEU A 524 16.32 25.23 31.22
N LEU A 525 15.03 25.19 31.54
CA LEU A 525 14.49 25.82 32.75
C LEU A 525 14.89 25.11 34.04
N ALA A 526 15.10 23.79 34.02
CA ALA A 526 15.62 23.05 35.17
C ALA A 526 17.06 23.47 35.51
N SER A 527 17.87 23.76 34.49
CA SER A 527 19.24 24.23 34.69
C SER A 527 19.34 25.71 35.07
N ASN A 528 18.51 26.59 34.47
CA ASN A 528 18.51 28.01 34.78
C ASN A 528 17.12 28.65 34.60
N ILE A 529 16.44 28.88 35.73
CA ILE A 529 15.09 29.49 35.74
C ILE A 529 15.08 30.97 35.33
N LYS A 530 16.23 31.67 35.46
CA LYS A 530 16.34 33.11 35.13
C LYS A 530 16.23 33.40 33.63
N LEU A 531 16.26 32.36 32.79
CA LEU A 531 16.07 32.49 31.35
C LEU A 531 14.63 32.79 30.95
N LEU A 532 13.66 32.50 31.84
CA LEU A 532 12.24 32.59 31.56
C LEU A 532 11.79 33.99 31.16
N ASP A 533 12.29 35.00 31.88
CA ASP A 533 11.90 36.40 31.73
C ASP A 533 12.90 37.20 30.87
N LYS A 534 13.88 36.53 30.25
CA LYS A 534 14.79 37.19 29.32
C LYS A 534 14.02 37.61 28.08
N THR A 535 14.27 38.83 27.64
CA THR A 535 13.67 39.38 26.43
C THR A 535 14.68 39.48 25.31
N ASP A 536 14.19 39.35 24.07
CA ASP A 536 14.96 39.67 22.88
C ASP A 536 15.09 41.19 22.65
N GLU A 537 15.73 41.57 21.53
CA GLU A 537 15.82 42.96 21.08
C GLU A 537 14.44 43.65 21.08
N ASP A 538 13.38 42.95 20.70
CA ASP A 538 12.00 43.46 20.55
C ASP A 538 11.14 43.39 21.83
N ARG A 539 11.78 43.11 22.96
CA ARG A 539 11.13 42.89 24.26
C ARG A 539 10.18 41.70 24.30
N ASN A 540 10.26 40.79 23.33
CA ASN A 540 9.52 39.53 23.35
C ASN A 540 10.20 38.56 24.32
N THR A 541 9.40 37.92 25.17
CA THR A 541 9.85 36.75 25.97
C THR A 541 9.66 35.47 25.17
N ALA A 542 10.24 34.36 25.63
CA ALA A 542 10.00 33.04 25.07
C ALA A 542 8.50 32.68 24.96
N LEU A 543 7.67 33.21 25.89
CA LEU A 543 6.21 33.04 25.86
C LEU A 543 5.57 33.75 24.65
N HIS A 544 6.05 34.94 24.27
CA HIS A 544 5.56 35.66 23.09
C HIS A 544 5.84 34.85 21.82
N LEU A 545 7.03 34.28 21.70
CA LEU A 545 7.40 33.46 20.52
C LEU A 545 6.58 32.16 20.45
N ALA A 546 6.44 31.44 21.57
CA ALA A 546 5.60 30.22 21.60
C ALA A 546 4.14 30.50 21.24
N ALA A 547 3.60 31.65 21.69
CA ALA A 547 2.24 32.08 21.37
C ALA A 547 2.07 32.52 19.91
N ARG A 548 3.08 33.20 19.35
CA ARG A 548 3.12 33.63 17.93
C ARG A 548 3.12 32.44 16.97
N GLU A 549 3.93 31.42 17.26
CA GLU A 549 4.03 30.21 16.43
C GLU A 549 2.90 29.20 16.73
N GLY A 550 2.21 29.34 17.88
CA GLY A 550 1.01 28.57 18.23
C GLY A 550 1.28 27.26 18.97
N HIS A 551 2.44 27.13 19.63
CA HIS A 551 2.83 25.92 20.34
C HIS A 551 2.16 25.81 21.72
N VAL A 552 0.97 25.21 21.75
CA VAL A 552 0.13 25.05 22.95
C VAL A 552 0.90 24.48 24.14
N ALA A 553 1.61 23.36 23.94
CA ALA A 553 2.35 22.69 25.02
C ALA A 553 3.49 23.55 25.58
N ALA A 554 4.19 24.30 24.72
CA ALA A 554 5.23 25.22 25.17
C ALA A 554 4.62 26.40 25.94
N VAL A 555 3.49 26.93 25.47
CA VAL A 555 2.76 28.02 26.14
C VAL A 555 2.25 27.58 27.52
N THR A 556 1.62 26.41 27.64
CA THR A 556 1.15 25.90 28.94
C THR A 556 2.31 25.64 29.89
N LEU A 557 3.40 25.02 29.42
CA LEU A 557 4.58 24.76 30.24
C LEU A 557 5.25 26.04 30.73
N LEU A 558 5.40 27.06 29.89
CA LEU A 558 5.99 28.35 30.28
C LEU A 558 5.10 29.07 31.31
N LEU A 559 3.77 29.02 31.14
CA LEU A 559 2.82 29.59 32.10
C LEU A 559 2.82 28.84 33.44
N ASP A 560 2.89 27.51 33.41
CA ASP A 560 2.94 26.67 34.61
C ASP A 560 4.25 26.86 35.40
N ARG A 561 5.37 27.10 34.70
CA ARG A 561 6.67 27.48 35.30
C ARG A 561 6.75 28.93 35.74
N GLY A 562 5.72 29.71 35.43
CA GLY A 562 5.45 31.01 36.00
C GLY A 562 6.01 32.21 35.25
N ALA A 563 6.07 32.13 33.92
CA ALA A 563 6.51 33.20 33.05
C ALA A 563 5.76 34.52 33.31
N GLN A 564 6.48 35.64 33.32
CA GLN A 564 5.86 36.96 33.45
C GLN A 564 5.10 37.34 32.18
N ILE A 565 3.93 37.95 32.39
CA ILE A 565 3.11 38.50 31.31
C ILE A 565 3.58 39.93 31.07
N THR A 566 4.59 40.08 30.22
CA THR A 566 5.11 41.38 29.79
C THR A 566 4.48 41.82 28.47
N LEU A 567 4.64 43.11 28.15
CA LEU A 567 4.30 43.67 26.84
C LEU A 567 5.59 43.81 26.01
N ASN A 568 5.50 43.54 24.72
CA ASN A 568 6.60 43.76 23.79
C ASN A 568 6.74 45.25 23.41
N LYS A 569 7.67 45.59 22.51
CA LYS A 569 7.85 46.97 22.02
C LYS A 569 6.60 47.57 21.34
N SER A 570 5.75 46.73 20.76
CA SER A 570 4.50 47.15 20.11
C SER A 570 3.32 47.20 21.07
N ASP A 571 3.57 47.21 22.39
CA ASP A 571 2.56 47.14 23.46
C ASP A 571 1.63 45.91 23.34
N ALA A 572 2.04 44.89 22.60
CA ALA A 572 1.32 43.65 22.41
C ALA A 572 1.76 42.62 23.47
N SER A 573 0.78 42.05 24.16
CA SER A 573 0.98 40.86 24.98
C SER A 573 1.09 39.62 24.10
N PHE A 574 1.69 38.54 24.62
CA PHE A 574 1.75 37.23 23.96
C PHE A 574 0.38 36.74 23.44
N LEU A 575 -0.73 37.09 24.11
CA LEU A 575 -2.07 36.74 23.64
C LEU A 575 -2.50 37.56 22.42
N HIS A 576 -2.10 38.83 22.34
CA HIS A 576 -2.31 39.64 21.12
C HIS A 576 -1.53 39.04 19.95
N GLU A 577 -0.29 38.59 20.18
CA GLU A 577 0.51 37.90 19.16
C GLU A 577 -0.14 36.59 18.69
N ALA A 578 -0.68 35.77 19.60
CA ALA A 578 -1.41 34.56 19.24
C ALA A 578 -2.64 34.87 18.37
N VAL A 579 -3.39 35.92 18.72
CA VAL A 579 -4.60 36.32 18.00
C VAL A 579 -4.27 36.93 16.63
N LEU A 580 -3.26 37.81 16.56
CA LEU A 580 -2.80 38.44 15.30
C LEU A 580 -2.33 37.40 14.27
N ASN A 581 -1.65 36.34 14.73
CA ASN A 581 -1.17 35.25 13.87
C ASN A 581 -2.19 34.12 13.68
N GLY A 582 -3.43 34.29 14.17
CA GLY A 582 -4.52 33.32 13.96
C GLY A 582 -4.36 31.99 14.71
N ARG A 583 -3.54 31.94 15.77
CA ARG A 583 -3.26 30.74 16.57
C ARG A 583 -4.35 30.49 17.62
N LYS A 584 -5.50 29.98 17.18
CA LYS A 584 -6.70 29.77 18.00
C LYS A 584 -6.48 28.83 19.19
N ASP A 585 -5.78 27.73 18.99
CA ASP A 585 -5.60 26.70 20.04
C ASP A 585 -4.70 27.18 21.16
N ALA A 586 -3.66 27.95 20.83
CA ALA A 586 -2.81 28.62 21.82
C ALA A 586 -3.61 29.63 22.63
N ALA A 587 -4.48 30.44 22.00
CA ALA A 587 -5.34 31.38 22.70
C ALA A 587 -6.36 30.66 23.63
N ILE A 588 -6.94 29.55 23.19
CA ILE A 588 -7.88 28.73 23.99
C ILE A 588 -7.16 28.12 25.20
N ALA A 589 -5.99 27.52 25.00
CA ALA A 589 -5.22 26.91 26.07
C ALA A 589 -4.79 27.94 27.14
N VAL A 590 -4.50 29.17 26.72
CA VAL A 590 -4.20 30.29 27.61
C VAL A 590 -5.41 30.68 28.46
N ILE A 591 -6.62 30.70 27.88
CA ILE A 591 -7.89 31.00 28.58
C ILE A 591 -8.21 29.92 29.63
N HIS A 592 -7.92 28.66 29.33
CA HIS A 592 -8.15 27.54 30.26
C HIS A 592 -7.12 27.47 31.41
N ASN A 593 -6.01 28.20 31.34
CA ASN A 593 -5.00 28.16 32.40
C ASN A 593 -5.50 28.90 33.66
N LYS A 594 -5.46 28.20 34.81
CA LYS A 594 -5.99 28.66 36.11
C LYS A 594 -5.43 30.02 36.55
N ARG A 595 -4.21 30.35 36.16
CA ARG A 595 -3.52 31.60 36.54
C ARG A 595 -4.14 32.86 35.92
N LEU A 596 -4.77 32.76 34.74
CA LEU A 596 -5.38 33.89 34.02
C LEU A 596 -6.87 34.09 34.32
N VAL A 597 -7.56 33.02 34.71
CA VAL A 597 -8.97 33.08 35.19
C VAL A 597 -9.11 34.00 36.41
N GLN A 598 -8.04 34.17 37.19
CA GLN A 598 -8.01 35.00 38.38
C GLN A 598 -7.73 36.49 38.10
N TYR A 599 -7.01 36.82 37.02
CA TYR A 599 -6.63 38.20 36.67
C TYR A 599 -7.60 38.87 35.67
N CYS A 600 -8.32 38.11 34.84
CA CYS A 600 -8.97 38.65 33.64
C CYS A 600 -10.51 38.59 33.62
N LYS A 601 -11.20 38.68 34.77
CA LYS A 601 -12.68 38.53 34.77
C LYS A 601 -13.46 39.76 34.28
N ILE A 602 -12.85 40.94 34.10
CA ILE A 602 -13.62 42.17 33.84
C ILE A 602 -13.15 42.99 32.61
N GLN A 603 -11.87 42.93 32.21
CA GLN A 603 -11.34 43.89 31.22
C GLN A 603 -11.21 43.35 29.78
N TRP A 604 -11.19 42.02 29.59
CA TRP A 604 -10.89 41.40 28.29
C TRP A 604 -12.12 41.01 27.46
N ILE A 605 -13.27 40.75 28.12
CA ILE A 605 -14.54 40.49 27.42
C ILE A 605 -14.98 41.73 26.62
N LEU A 606 -14.65 42.93 27.11
CA LEU A 606 -14.98 44.19 26.42
C LEU A 606 -14.12 44.43 25.15
N ILE A 607 -12.88 43.94 25.11
CA ILE A 607 -11.97 44.10 23.96
C ILE A 607 -12.32 43.09 22.85
N LEU A 608 -12.72 41.87 23.22
CA LEU A 608 -13.25 40.86 22.29
C LEU A 608 -14.55 41.33 21.62
N VAL A 609 -15.41 42.07 22.33
CA VAL A 609 -16.67 42.59 21.78
C VAL A 609 -16.47 43.84 20.89
N THR A 610 -15.42 44.63 21.12
CA THR A 610 -15.22 45.91 20.41
C THR A 610 -14.35 45.82 19.16
N THR A 611 -13.46 44.82 19.04
CA THR A 611 -12.53 44.71 17.89
C THR A 611 -12.96 43.69 16.83
N TYR A 612 -13.89 42.79 17.12
CA TYR A 612 -14.35 41.74 16.20
C TYR A 612 -15.66 42.03 15.46
N SER A 613 -16.20 43.25 15.53
CA SER A 613 -17.54 43.52 15.00
C SER A 613 -17.66 43.77 13.49
N MET A 614 -16.64 43.57 12.64
CA MET A 614 -16.78 44.01 11.23
C MET A 614 -16.12 43.24 10.07
N CYS A 615 -15.54 42.02 10.21
CA CYS A 615 -15.12 41.36 8.95
C CYS A 615 -14.96 39.84 8.83
N CYS A 616 -14.73 39.05 9.89
CA CYS A 616 -14.29 37.65 9.67
C CYS A 616 -15.07 36.55 10.40
N LEU A 617 -15.99 36.88 11.32
CA LEU A 617 -16.80 35.87 12.03
C LEU A 617 -18.16 35.59 11.38
N GLU A 618 -18.61 36.41 10.44
CA GLU A 618 -19.98 36.30 9.91
C GLU A 618 -20.16 35.25 8.81
N LYS A 619 -19.08 34.76 8.16
CA LYS A 619 -19.19 33.76 7.08
C LYS A 619 -18.90 32.32 7.51
N THR A 620 -17.97 32.09 8.44
CA THR A 620 -17.61 30.72 8.86
C THR A 620 -18.50 30.19 9.98
N ALA A 621 -19.02 31.05 10.86
CA ALA A 621 -20.01 30.64 11.87
C ALA A 621 -21.40 30.42 11.25
N LYS A 622 -21.77 31.20 10.22
CA LYS A 622 -23.04 31.00 9.50
C LYS A 622 -23.03 29.74 8.63
N SER A 623 -21.92 29.34 7.98
CA SER A 623 -21.93 28.11 7.16
C SER A 623 -21.96 26.83 8.00
N ALA A 624 -21.30 26.81 9.17
CA ALA A 624 -21.31 25.66 10.07
C ALA A 624 -22.68 25.45 10.73
N VAL A 625 -23.43 26.53 11.00
CA VAL A 625 -24.76 26.44 11.62
C VAL A 625 -25.88 26.25 10.58
N TYR A 626 -25.74 26.76 9.35
CA TYR A 626 -26.75 26.57 8.30
C TYR A 626 -26.79 25.17 7.70
N GLN A 627 -25.68 24.43 7.69
CA GLN A 627 -25.66 23.04 7.19
C GLN A 627 -26.20 22.02 8.21
N ILE A 628 -26.40 22.41 9.47
CA ILE A 628 -26.88 21.51 10.52
C ILE A 628 -28.42 21.54 10.67
N LEU A 629 -29.12 22.56 10.13
CA LEU A 629 -30.56 22.72 10.36
C LEU A 629 -31.48 22.47 9.14
N VAL A 630 -30.96 22.03 8.00
CA VAL A 630 -31.80 21.73 6.82
C VAL A 630 -31.39 20.40 6.19
N LEU A 631 -32.06 19.32 6.60
CA LEU A 631 -32.38 18.14 5.77
C LEU A 631 -33.31 17.19 6.56
N PRO A 632 -34.55 16.94 6.09
CA PRO A 632 -35.31 15.80 6.57
C PRO A 632 -34.74 14.53 5.91
N THR A 633 -34.78 13.42 6.66
CA THR A 633 -34.39 12.03 6.32
C THR A 633 -33.05 11.54 6.90
N VAL A 634 -33.20 10.60 7.83
CA VAL A 634 -32.20 9.96 8.72
C VAL A 634 -31.08 9.21 7.99
N GLN A 635 -31.15 9.04 6.67
CA GLN A 635 -30.24 8.17 5.91
C GLN A 635 -28.98 8.87 5.37
N ASN A 636 -28.97 10.20 5.27
CA ASN A 636 -27.81 10.98 4.79
C ASN A 636 -26.90 11.51 5.93
N ILE A 637 -27.29 11.33 7.19
CA ILE A 637 -26.52 11.83 8.34
C ILE A 637 -25.27 10.96 8.60
N CYS A 638 -25.33 9.65 8.29
CA CYS A 638 -24.20 8.75 8.52
C CYS A 638 -23.00 8.96 7.56
N SER A 639 -23.19 9.56 6.37
CA SER A 639 -22.07 9.80 5.44
C SER A 639 -21.39 11.16 5.63
N CYS A 640 -22.11 12.18 6.12
CA CYS A 640 -21.53 13.51 6.34
C CYS A 640 -20.65 13.58 7.60
N ILE A 641 -20.94 12.76 8.62
CA ILE A 641 -20.18 12.74 9.90
C ILE A 641 -18.73 12.25 9.70
N VAL A 642 -18.46 11.48 8.64
CA VAL A 642 -17.12 10.93 8.33
C VAL A 642 -16.13 11.99 7.80
N THR A 643 -16.58 13.21 7.49
CA THR A 643 -15.74 14.20 6.78
C THR A 643 -15.38 15.47 7.57
N CYS A 644 -15.83 15.61 8.82
CA CYS A 644 -15.55 16.80 9.63
C CYS A 644 -14.85 16.45 10.95
N GLU A 645 -13.52 16.60 10.98
CA GLU A 645 -12.70 16.61 12.18
C GLU A 645 -12.93 17.90 12.99
N TYR A 646 -13.99 17.97 13.81
CA TYR A 646 -14.07 18.95 14.91
C TYR A 646 -14.81 18.38 16.13
N SER A 647 -14.17 18.49 17.28
CA SER A 647 -14.53 17.93 18.58
C SER A 647 -15.87 18.43 19.16
N PRO A 648 -16.91 17.58 19.29
CA PRO A 648 -18.17 17.89 20.00
C PRO A 648 -18.06 17.76 21.53
N TYR A 649 -16.90 17.35 22.05
CA TYR A 649 -16.73 16.85 23.43
C TYR A 649 -17.02 17.87 24.54
N SER A 650 -16.77 19.16 24.33
CA SER A 650 -16.80 20.15 25.43
C SER A 650 -18.22 20.59 25.85
N LEU A 651 -19.15 20.68 24.91
CA LEU A 651 -20.54 21.08 25.19
C LEU A 651 -21.34 19.91 25.79
N PHE A 652 -21.05 18.68 25.32
CA PHE A 652 -21.66 17.45 25.80
C PHE A 652 -21.22 17.12 27.24
N ASP A 653 -19.94 17.36 27.57
CA ASP A 653 -19.40 17.20 28.92
C ASP A 653 -20.10 18.09 29.97
N LEU A 654 -20.55 19.28 29.56
CA LEU A 654 -21.26 20.22 30.43
C LEU A 654 -22.66 19.70 30.79
N PHE A 655 -23.41 19.15 29.82
CA PHE A 655 -24.72 18.54 30.04
C PHE A 655 -24.62 17.17 30.75
N ARG A 656 -23.58 16.38 30.44
CA ARG A 656 -23.26 15.09 31.09
C ARG A 656 -23.06 15.22 32.60
N ASN A 657 -22.35 16.26 33.04
CA ASN A 657 -22.03 16.49 34.45
C ASN A 657 -23.23 16.99 35.28
N ALA A 658 -24.22 17.61 34.65
CA ALA A 658 -25.36 18.18 35.37
C ALA A 658 -26.45 17.14 35.70
N TYR A 659 -26.79 16.22 34.78
CA TYR A 659 -27.94 15.31 34.96
C TYR A 659 -27.76 13.86 34.49
N GLY A 660 -26.78 13.54 33.62
CA GLY A 660 -26.71 12.24 32.93
C GLY A 660 -26.34 11.05 33.83
N MET A 661 -25.22 11.14 34.55
CA MET A 661 -24.69 9.97 35.29
C MET A 661 -25.61 9.48 36.41
N LYS A 662 -26.31 10.39 37.11
CA LYS A 662 -27.18 10.04 38.26
C LYS A 662 -28.44 9.27 37.83
N VAL A 663 -29.04 9.65 36.69
CA VAL A 663 -30.24 8.98 36.16
C VAL A 663 -29.90 7.59 35.62
N HIS A 664 -28.77 7.43 34.94
CA HIS A 664 -28.31 6.12 34.47
C HIS A 664 -27.93 5.17 35.62
N LEU A 665 -27.31 5.67 36.69
CA LEU A 665 -27.05 4.89 37.91
C LEU A 665 -28.32 4.46 38.64
N LEU A 666 -29.34 5.33 38.71
CA LEU A 666 -30.64 4.99 39.32
C LEU A 666 -31.37 3.90 38.53
N ASN A 667 -31.41 4.03 37.20
CA ASN A 667 -32.03 3.01 36.34
C ASN A 667 -31.26 1.68 36.42
N LEU A 668 -29.93 1.70 36.43
CA LEU A 668 -29.11 0.50 36.63
C LEU A 668 -29.42 -0.18 37.97
N ALA A 669 -29.58 0.61 39.05
CA ALA A 669 -29.99 0.10 40.34
C ALA A 669 -31.38 -0.58 40.28
N ILE A 670 -32.35 0.02 39.58
CA ILE A 670 -33.70 -0.57 39.38
C ILE A 670 -33.62 -1.89 38.60
N TYR A 671 -32.86 -1.96 37.50
CA TYR A 671 -32.67 -3.20 36.74
C TYR A 671 -32.01 -4.29 37.61
N SER A 672 -30.99 -3.94 38.39
CA SER A 672 -30.30 -4.90 39.28
C SER A 672 -31.21 -5.42 40.41
N LEU A 673 -32.12 -4.57 40.92
CA LEU A 673 -33.11 -4.93 41.93
C LEU A 673 -34.18 -5.89 41.39
N GLY A 674 -34.45 -5.90 40.08
CA GLY A 674 -35.39 -6.82 39.43
C GLY A 674 -34.77 -8.18 39.06
N LEU A 675 -33.53 -8.19 38.58
CA LEU A 675 -32.84 -9.40 38.12
C LEU A 675 -32.42 -10.36 39.24
N GLY A 676 -31.90 -9.83 40.35
CA GLY A 676 -31.45 -10.63 41.49
C GLY A 676 -32.56 -11.52 42.07
N PRO A 677 -33.73 -10.98 42.44
CA PRO A 677 -34.85 -11.76 42.95
C PRO A 677 -35.40 -12.77 41.95
N LEU A 678 -35.48 -12.42 40.65
CA LEU A 678 -35.96 -13.32 39.60
C LEU A 678 -35.08 -14.58 39.46
N THR A 679 -33.76 -14.40 39.47
CA THR A 679 -32.79 -15.51 39.42
C THR A 679 -32.86 -16.39 40.67
N HIS A 680 -33.05 -15.77 41.84
CA HIS A 680 -33.20 -16.49 43.11
C HIS A 680 -34.49 -17.32 43.12
N ILE A 681 -35.62 -16.76 42.69
CA ILE A 681 -36.91 -17.45 42.61
C ILE A 681 -36.82 -18.71 41.74
N ILE A 682 -36.26 -18.59 40.53
CA ILE A 682 -36.14 -19.71 39.59
C ILE A 682 -35.16 -20.79 40.08
N HIS A 683 -34.10 -20.40 40.79
CA HIS A 683 -33.16 -21.36 41.38
C HIS A 683 -33.75 -22.09 42.59
N THR A 684 -34.60 -21.44 43.40
CA THR A 684 -35.22 -22.04 44.58
C THR A 684 -36.38 -22.98 44.28
N LEU A 685 -37.08 -22.81 43.14
CA LEU A 685 -38.26 -23.60 42.78
C LEU A 685 -37.94 -24.89 42.00
N LYS A 686 -36.69 -25.38 42.05
CA LYS A 686 -36.25 -26.58 41.33
C LYS A 686 -37.20 -27.78 41.60
N PRO A 687 -37.68 -28.51 40.58
CA PRO A 687 -38.58 -29.64 40.81
C PRO A 687 -37.80 -30.78 41.48
N VAL A 688 -37.99 -30.95 42.79
CA VAL A 688 -37.63 -32.19 43.46
C VAL A 688 -38.69 -33.21 43.09
N LEU A 689 -38.32 -34.16 42.24
CA LEU A 689 -39.09 -35.39 42.04
C LEU A 689 -38.99 -36.22 43.33
N ASN A 690 -39.84 -35.96 44.34
CA ASN A 690 -40.31 -37.01 45.25
C ASN A 690 -41.48 -36.58 46.14
N THR A 691 -42.38 -37.54 46.26
CA THR A 691 -43.66 -37.59 46.96
C THR A 691 -43.57 -37.31 48.46
N ASN A 692 -44.66 -36.70 48.98
CA ASN A 692 -45.06 -36.59 50.39
C ASN A 692 -44.26 -35.57 51.23
N VAL A 693 -44.91 -34.45 51.56
CA VAL A 693 -45.47 -34.23 52.90
C VAL A 693 -46.11 -32.83 52.93
N THR A 694 -47.26 -32.83 53.57
CA THR A 694 -48.21 -31.76 53.86
C THR A 694 -47.64 -30.57 54.63
N ASN A 695 -48.28 -29.42 54.39
CA ASN A 695 -48.68 -28.40 55.36
C ASN A 695 -47.89 -27.09 55.47
N THR A 696 -48.66 -26.04 55.13
CA THR A 696 -48.87 -24.78 55.86
C THR A 696 -47.79 -23.72 55.75
N THR A 697 -47.99 -22.73 54.87
CA THR A 697 -48.61 -21.43 55.22
C THR A 697 -48.69 -20.50 53.99
N SER A 698 -49.87 -19.92 53.76
CA SER A 698 -50.10 -18.68 52.99
C SER A 698 -50.10 -17.47 53.97
N PRO A 699 -50.16 -16.18 53.57
CA PRO A 699 -50.41 -15.59 52.25
C PRO A 699 -49.45 -14.44 51.82
N SER A 700 -49.80 -13.80 50.71
CA SER A 700 -49.14 -12.81 49.83
C SER A 700 -48.92 -11.40 50.46
N PRO A 701 -48.30 -10.38 49.78
CA PRO A 701 -48.76 -9.83 48.49
C PRO A 701 -47.67 -9.67 47.39
N SER A 702 -48.18 -9.65 46.17
CA SER A 702 -47.57 -9.18 44.91
C SER A 702 -46.73 -7.90 45.03
N PRO A 703 -45.72 -7.78 44.14
CA PRO A 703 -45.83 -6.75 43.11
C PRO A 703 -45.65 -7.40 41.73
N SER A 704 -46.77 -7.64 41.05
CA SER A 704 -46.80 -7.52 39.60
C SER A 704 -47.22 -6.09 39.27
N VAL A 705 -46.78 -5.61 38.11
CA VAL A 705 -47.07 -4.32 37.47
C VAL A 705 -46.06 -3.20 37.77
N SER A 706 -45.06 -3.07 36.89
CA SER A 706 -44.86 -1.86 36.05
C SER A 706 -43.57 -1.94 35.23
N MET A 707 -43.56 -2.76 34.16
CA MET A 707 -42.55 -2.64 33.09
C MET A 707 -43.17 -2.81 31.69
N VAL A 708 -44.48 -2.65 31.54
CA VAL A 708 -45.16 -2.74 30.23
C VAL A 708 -46.19 -1.62 30.11
N THR A 709 -45.74 -0.36 30.03
CA THR A 709 -46.57 0.75 29.52
C THR A 709 -45.70 1.80 28.85
N THR A 710 -44.95 1.45 27.82
CA THR A 710 -44.44 2.41 26.81
C THR A 710 -44.13 1.66 25.50
N SER A 711 -45.13 1.23 24.74
CA SER A 711 -44.92 0.80 23.34
C SER A 711 -46.27 0.47 22.66
N LEU A 712 -47.09 1.48 22.38
CA LEU A 712 -48.22 1.33 21.44
C LEU A 712 -48.39 2.56 20.54
N ASP A 713 -47.30 3.27 20.24
CA ASP A 713 -47.32 4.32 19.22
C ASP A 713 -45.94 4.45 18.57
N GLU A 714 -45.48 3.41 17.88
CA GLU A 714 -44.30 3.53 17.00
C GLU A 714 -44.38 2.47 15.90
N GLY A 715 -44.25 2.90 14.65
CA GLY A 715 -44.45 2.06 13.46
C GLY A 715 -43.43 0.92 13.32
N SER A 716 -43.51 0.18 12.21
CA SER A 716 -42.79 -1.08 11.90
C SER A 716 -41.26 -1.10 12.14
N LYS A 717 -40.61 0.05 12.35
CA LYS A 717 -39.20 0.15 12.76
C LYS A 717 -38.93 -0.37 14.18
N TYR A 718 -39.90 -0.30 15.09
CA TYR A 718 -39.73 -0.73 16.49
C TYR A 718 -39.32 -2.21 16.63
N PHE A 719 -39.81 -3.07 15.72
CA PHE A 719 -39.52 -4.51 15.71
C PHE A 719 -38.15 -4.89 15.12
N TYR A 720 -37.43 -3.96 14.49
CA TYR A 720 -36.11 -4.24 13.90
C TYR A 720 -34.93 -3.99 14.85
N GLU A 721 -35.16 -3.36 16.00
CA GLU A 721 -34.13 -3.15 17.01
C GLU A 721 -33.94 -4.41 17.88
N VAL A 722 -32.67 -4.85 17.97
CA VAL A 722 -32.28 -6.09 18.67
C VAL A 722 -32.65 -6.06 20.15
N THR A 723 -32.56 -4.90 20.81
CA THR A 723 -32.93 -4.73 22.23
C THR A 723 -34.41 -5.00 22.47
N ASN A 724 -35.27 -4.50 21.58
CA ASN A 724 -36.72 -4.63 21.74
C ASN A 724 -37.15 -6.08 21.46
N ALA A 725 -36.50 -6.77 20.51
CA ALA A 725 -36.72 -8.20 20.28
C ALA A 725 -36.33 -9.06 21.49
N LEU A 726 -35.24 -8.72 22.18
CA LEU A 726 -34.82 -9.39 23.42
C LEU A 726 -35.81 -9.15 24.57
N ASP A 727 -36.34 -7.93 24.70
CA ASP A 727 -37.37 -7.60 25.69
C ASP A 727 -38.66 -8.38 25.47
N TRP A 728 -39.15 -8.46 24.22
CA TRP A 728 -40.29 -9.30 23.88
C TRP A 728 -40.00 -10.78 24.12
N GLY A 729 -38.80 -11.26 23.79
CA GLY A 729 -38.37 -12.62 24.07
C GLY A 729 -38.38 -12.95 25.56
N ALA A 730 -37.88 -12.05 26.41
CA ALA A 730 -37.90 -12.18 27.86
C ALA A 730 -39.34 -12.14 28.42
N ALA A 731 -40.20 -11.27 27.89
CA ALA A 731 -41.59 -11.18 28.30
C ALA A 731 -42.41 -12.43 27.92
N ILE A 732 -42.25 -12.94 26.69
CA ILE A 732 -42.94 -14.13 26.19
C ILE A 732 -42.48 -15.38 26.95
N SER A 733 -41.16 -15.53 27.18
CA SER A 733 -40.62 -16.66 27.94
C SER A 733 -41.04 -16.61 29.42
N SER A 734 -41.12 -15.42 30.02
CA SER A 734 -41.68 -15.25 31.37
C SER A 734 -43.18 -15.60 31.42
N LEU A 735 -43.95 -15.26 30.38
CA LEU A 735 -45.36 -15.62 30.28
C LEU A 735 -45.55 -17.15 30.15
N LEU A 736 -44.72 -17.80 29.32
CA LEU A 736 -44.71 -19.25 29.14
C LEU A 736 -44.27 -20.02 30.39
N PHE A 737 -43.46 -19.41 31.26
CA PHE A 737 -43.15 -19.95 32.58
C PHE A 737 -44.35 -19.90 33.54
N VAL A 738 -45.11 -18.81 33.52
CA VAL A 738 -46.18 -18.54 34.49
C VAL A 738 -47.51 -19.23 34.13
N ILE A 739 -47.87 -19.32 32.84
CA ILE A 739 -49.17 -19.89 32.39
C ILE A 739 -49.38 -21.34 32.85
N PRO A 740 -48.41 -22.27 32.68
CA PRO A 740 -48.59 -23.66 33.09
C PRO A 740 -48.63 -23.85 34.62
N LEU A 741 -47.99 -22.95 35.37
CA LEU A 741 -48.02 -22.92 36.84
C LEU A 741 -49.40 -22.50 37.38
N LEU A 742 -50.15 -21.70 36.62
CA LEU A 742 -51.52 -21.30 36.92
C LEU A 742 -52.57 -22.35 36.50
N MET A 743 -52.25 -23.19 35.52
CA MET A 743 -53.17 -24.21 34.96
C MET A 743 -52.85 -25.65 35.41
N ASP A 744 -51.88 -25.83 36.31
CA ASP A 744 -51.48 -27.11 36.94
C ASP A 744 -51.11 -28.21 35.91
N LEU A 745 -50.39 -27.83 34.83
CA LEU A 745 -49.95 -28.74 33.77
C LEU A 745 -48.61 -29.41 34.16
N LYS A 746 -48.57 -30.75 34.04
CA LYS A 746 -47.52 -31.63 34.61
C LYS A 746 -46.24 -31.76 33.75
N ASP A 747 -45.92 -30.70 33.04
CA ASP A 747 -45.13 -30.72 31.81
C ASP A 747 -43.79 -29.99 31.98
N THR A 748 -42.64 -30.51 31.55
CA THR A 748 -41.31 -29.97 31.94
C THR A 748 -40.85 -28.70 31.21
N TRP A 749 -41.49 -28.33 30.11
CA TRP A 749 -41.02 -27.31 29.16
C TRP A 749 -41.13 -25.87 29.69
N HIS A 750 -41.98 -25.60 30.69
CA HIS A 750 -42.07 -24.28 31.30
C HIS A 750 -40.81 -23.90 32.08
N TRP A 751 -40.10 -24.86 32.68
CA TRP A 751 -38.82 -24.60 33.35
C TRP A 751 -37.72 -24.19 32.37
N GLU A 752 -37.68 -24.80 31.19
CA GLU A 752 -36.77 -24.42 30.11
C GLU A 752 -37.05 -22.99 29.64
N ALA A 753 -38.33 -22.61 29.50
CA ALA A 753 -38.73 -21.24 29.20
C ALA A 753 -38.31 -20.25 30.30
N GLY A 754 -38.41 -20.63 31.58
CA GLY A 754 -37.94 -19.81 32.70
C GLY A 754 -36.42 -19.57 32.70
N VAL A 755 -35.62 -20.59 32.36
CA VAL A 755 -34.16 -20.45 32.20
C VAL A 755 -33.81 -19.53 31.03
N VAL A 756 -34.52 -19.66 29.91
CA VAL A 756 -34.35 -18.77 28.74
C VAL A 756 -34.71 -17.33 29.11
N ALA A 757 -35.77 -17.10 29.89
CA ALA A 757 -36.15 -15.76 30.36
C ALA A 757 -35.05 -15.10 31.19
N VAL A 758 -34.41 -15.86 32.10
CA VAL A 758 -33.29 -15.38 32.91
C VAL A 758 -32.09 -15.03 32.04
N LEU A 759 -31.73 -15.90 31.10
CA LEU A 759 -30.60 -15.68 30.20
C LEU A 759 -30.81 -14.41 29.36
N LEU A 760 -31.98 -14.25 28.74
CA LEU A 760 -32.31 -13.07 27.94
C LEU A 760 -32.32 -11.79 28.78
N SER A 761 -32.80 -11.86 30.03
CA SER A 761 -32.80 -10.71 30.95
C SER A 761 -31.37 -10.28 31.34
N TRP A 762 -30.45 -11.23 31.56
CA TRP A 762 -29.04 -10.91 31.83
C TRP A 762 -28.31 -10.37 30.60
N ILE A 763 -28.61 -10.87 29.40
CA ILE A 763 -28.07 -10.33 28.15
C ILE A 763 -28.55 -8.88 27.94
N ASN A 764 -29.83 -8.61 28.19
CA ASN A 764 -30.38 -7.26 28.07
C ASN A 764 -29.77 -6.30 29.10
N PHE A 765 -29.51 -6.78 30.33
CA PHE A 765 -28.75 -6.03 31.33
C PHE A 765 -27.32 -5.72 30.88
N LEU A 766 -26.65 -6.65 30.18
CA LEU A 766 -25.33 -6.41 29.60
C LEU A 766 -25.38 -5.32 28.51
N LEU A 767 -26.39 -5.35 27.64
CA LEU A 767 -26.61 -4.33 26.61
C LEU A 767 -26.90 -2.94 27.21
N TYR A 768 -27.47 -2.87 28.41
CA TYR A 768 -27.64 -1.61 29.13
C TYR A 768 -26.30 -0.88 29.39
N PHE A 769 -25.21 -1.64 29.59
CA PHE A 769 -23.88 -1.06 29.80
C PHE A 769 -23.31 -0.33 28.58
N GLN A 770 -23.86 -0.56 27.38
CA GLN A 770 -23.50 0.16 26.15
C GLN A 770 -23.62 1.69 26.29
N ARG A 771 -24.45 2.14 27.24
CA ARG A 771 -24.73 3.56 27.49
C ARG A 771 -23.63 4.27 28.30
N PHE A 772 -22.78 3.55 29.02
CA PHE A 772 -21.71 4.13 29.84
C PHE A 772 -20.43 4.33 29.03
N GLU A 773 -19.75 5.47 29.19
CA GLU A 773 -18.56 5.81 28.39
C GLU A 773 -17.40 4.81 28.57
N ARG A 774 -17.04 4.47 29.81
CA ARG A 774 -15.87 3.61 30.08
C ARG A 774 -16.09 2.14 29.75
N VAL A 775 -17.31 1.62 29.90
CA VAL A 775 -17.62 0.19 29.72
C VAL A 775 -18.32 -0.05 28.38
N GLY A 776 -19.08 0.92 27.90
CA GLY A 776 -19.90 0.79 26.70
C GLY A 776 -19.11 0.64 25.42
N ILE A 777 -17.92 1.25 25.31
CA ILE A 777 -17.01 1.03 24.17
C ILE A 777 -16.71 -0.46 24.01
N TYR A 778 -16.38 -1.14 25.13
CA TYR A 778 -16.09 -2.57 25.12
C TYR A 778 -17.31 -3.42 24.76
N VAL A 779 -18.52 -3.04 25.17
CA VAL A 779 -19.76 -3.73 24.79
C VAL A 779 -20.08 -3.56 23.31
N VAL A 780 -19.90 -2.35 22.75
CA VAL A 780 -20.07 -2.09 21.31
C VAL A 780 -19.05 -2.88 20.50
N MET A 781 -17.77 -2.83 20.90
CA MET A 781 -16.69 -3.59 20.26
C MET A 781 -16.98 -5.08 20.32
N PHE A 782 -17.41 -5.61 21.47
CA PHE A 782 -17.75 -7.03 21.62
C PHE A 782 -18.88 -7.46 20.67
N LEU A 783 -19.94 -6.66 20.53
CA LEU A 783 -21.04 -6.97 19.61
C LEU A 783 -20.62 -6.90 18.14
N GLU A 784 -19.76 -5.95 17.79
CA GLU A 784 -19.27 -5.83 16.41
C GLU A 784 -18.32 -6.99 16.06
N ILE A 785 -17.42 -7.35 16.99
CA ILE A 785 -16.58 -8.55 16.88
C ILE A 785 -17.45 -9.81 16.82
N ALA A 786 -18.51 -9.92 17.63
CA ALA A 786 -19.42 -11.06 17.61
C ALA A 786 -20.14 -11.19 16.26
N LYS A 787 -20.52 -10.09 15.59
CA LYS A 787 -21.09 -10.14 14.22
C LYS A 787 -20.08 -10.65 13.21
N THR A 788 -18.83 -10.17 13.28
CA THR A 788 -17.77 -10.69 12.39
C THR A 788 -17.55 -12.19 12.63
N LEU A 789 -17.56 -12.62 13.88
CA LEU A 789 -17.47 -14.03 14.26
C LEU A 789 -18.64 -14.85 13.71
N ILE A 790 -19.87 -14.36 13.81
CA ILE A 790 -21.06 -15.05 13.26
C ILE A 790 -20.95 -15.20 11.74
N SER A 791 -20.52 -14.15 11.03
CA SER A 791 -20.31 -14.22 9.58
C SER A 791 -19.27 -15.28 9.19
N ILE A 792 -18.23 -15.41 10.00
CA ILE A 792 -17.18 -16.43 9.81
C ILE A 792 -17.71 -17.83 10.14
N ILE A 793 -18.49 -17.99 11.22
CA ILE A 793 -19.11 -19.28 11.58
C ILE A 793 -20.01 -19.79 10.45
N VAL A 794 -20.73 -18.92 9.74
CA VAL A 794 -21.56 -19.32 8.59
C VAL A 794 -20.70 -19.92 7.46
N LEU A 795 -19.52 -19.36 7.20
CA LEU A 795 -18.58 -19.92 6.22
C LEU A 795 -18.05 -21.29 6.68
N PHE A 796 -17.72 -21.42 7.96
CA PHE A 796 -17.20 -22.67 8.53
C PHE A 796 -18.27 -23.75 8.72
N PHE A 797 -19.56 -23.41 8.81
CA PHE A 797 -20.65 -24.36 8.94
C PHE A 797 -20.67 -25.37 7.77
N PHE A 798 -20.43 -24.90 6.55
CA PHE A 798 -20.35 -25.79 5.37
C PHE A 798 -19.14 -26.72 5.43
N LEU A 799 -18.00 -26.24 5.92
CA LEU A 799 -16.80 -27.05 6.13
C LEU A 799 -17.04 -28.13 7.20
N LEU A 800 -17.69 -27.74 8.30
CA LEU A 800 -18.07 -28.63 9.38
C LEU A 800 -19.01 -29.73 8.90
N LEU A 801 -20.04 -29.38 8.13
CA LEU A 801 -20.97 -30.34 7.56
C LEU A 801 -20.27 -31.34 6.63
N ALA A 802 -19.32 -30.88 5.81
CA ALA A 802 -18.55 -31.75 4.91
C ALA A 802 -17.72 -32.78 5.69
N PHE A 803 -17.00 -32.37 6.74
CA PHE A 803 -16.22 -33.29 7.57
C PHE A 803 -17.09 -34.18 8.46
N ALA A 804 -18.19 -33.66 9.01
CA ALA A 804 -19.13 -34.44 9.80
C ALA A 804 -19.77 -35.57 8.99
N LEU A 805 -20.18 -35.30 7.74
CA LEU A 805 -20.69 -36.33 6.84
C LEU A 805 -19.60 -37.34 6.45
N ALA A 806 -18.36 -36.90 6.24
CA ALA A 806 -17.24 -37.79 5.97
C ALA A 806 -16.91 -38.71 7.15
N PHE A 807 -16.87 -38.19 8.39
CA PHE A 807 -16.65 -39.00 9.59
C PHE A 807 -17.83 -39.94 9.85
N TYR A 808 -19.07 -39.50 9.64
CA TYR A 808 -20.24 -40.37 9.74
C TYR A 808 -20.16 -41.54 8.75
N ALA A 809 -19.77 -41.27 7.49
CA ALA A 809 -19.61 -42.31 6.48
C ALA A 809 -18.42 -43.27 6.76
N LEU A 810 -17.39 -42.83 7.48
CA LEU A 810 -16.23 -43.65 7.84
C LEU A 810 -16.42 -44.45 9.14
N MET A 811 -17.31 -43.99 10.03
CA MET A 811 -17.57 -44.55 11.38
C MET A 811 -18.91 -45.29 11.47
N LEU A 812 -19.27 -46.02 10.41
CA LEU A 812 -20.61 -46.58 10.13
C LEU A 812 -21.26 -47.37 11.29
N ASP A 813 -20.49 -47.96 12.21
CA ASP A 813 -21.02 -48.83 13.27
C ASP A 813 -21.03 -48.21 14.69
N HIS A 814 -20.46 -47.02 14.91
CA HIS A 814 -20.19 -46.51 16.27
C HIS A 814 -20.97 -45.25 16.66
N VAL A 815 -21.59 -44.52 15.72
CA VAL A 815 -22.31 -43.26 16.02
C VAL A 815 -23.75 -43.31 15.52
N SER A 816 -24.70 -43.17 16.46
CA SER A 816 -26.11 -43.46 16.25
C SER A 816 -26.93 -42.34 15.60
N SER A 817 -26.43 -41.10 15.51
CA SER A 817 -27.18 -39.99 14.91
C SER A 817 -26.29 -38.91 14.29
N ILE A 818 -26.72 -38.36 13.15
CA ILE A 818 -26.03 -37.29 12.42
C ILE A 818 -25.83 -36.02 13.28
N PRO A 819 -26.80 -35.56 14.11
CA PRO A 819 -26.61 -34.39 14.96
C PRO A 819 -25.50 -34.57 16.00
N LEU A 820 -25.31 -35.79 16.52
CA LEU A 820 -24.26 -36.08 17.49
C LEU A 820 -22.87 -36.00 16.84
N VAL A 821 -22.71 -36.49 15.60
CA VAL A 821 -21.45 -36.36 14.85
C VAL A 821 -21.13 -34.90 14.53
N ILE A 822 -22.14 -34.12 14.15
CA ILE A 822 -22.00 -32.67 13.89
C ILE A 822 -21.57 -31.95 15.18
N MET A 823 -22.19 -32.26 16.32
CA MET A 823 -21.80 -31.68 17.61
C MET A 823 -20.39 -32.12 18.05
N GLN A 824 -20.05 -33.39 17.87
CA GLN A 824 -18.71 -33.90 18.21
C GLN A 824 -17.62 -33.28 17.33
N THR A 825 -17.87 -33.14 16.03
CA THR A 825 -16.93 -32.46 15.12
C THR A 825 -16.81 -30.97 15.44
N PHE A 826 -17.90 -30.29 15.84
CA PHE A 826 -17.86 -28.92 16.34
C PHE A 826 -16.99 -28.77 17.59
N VAL A 827 -17.21 -29.61 18.61
CA VAL A 827 -16.42 -29.62 19.86
C VAL A 827 -14.94 -29.91 19.57
N MET A 828 -14.67 -30.80 18.61
CA MET A 828 -13.31 -31.09 18.16
C MET A 828 -12.65 -29.90 17.43
N MET A 829 -13.41 -29.08 16.70
CA MET A 829 -12.91 -27.84 16.07
C MET A 829 -12.62 -26.72 17.08
N ALA A 830 -13.41 -26.63 18.16
CA ALA A 830 -13.27 -25.59 19.18
C ALA A 830 -12.04 -25.75 20.09
N GLY A 831 -11.32 -26.88 19.98
CA GLY A 831 -10.06 -27.14 20.69
C GLY A 831 -10.19 -28.01 21.94
N GLU A 832 -11.39 -28.42 22.34
CA GLU A 832 -11.61 -29.43 23.38
C GLU A 832 -11.41 -30.84 22.79
N LEU A 833 -10.14 -31.23 22.70
CA LEU A 833 -9.67 -32.41 22.00
C LEU A 833 -9.80 -33.68 22.88
N ASN A 834 -10.96 -34.32 22.91
CA ASN A 834 -11.15 -35.68 23.48
C ASN A 834 -10.80 -36.78 22.45
N TYR A 835 -9.57 -36.76 21.91
CA TYR A 835 -9.10 -37.70 20.87
C TYR A 835 -8.95 -39.14 21.35
N GLN A 836 -8.77 -39.34 22.66
CA GLN A 836 -8.54 -40.67 23.25
C GLN A 836 -9.75 -41.59 23.08
N GLU A 837 -10.96 -41.11 23.33
CA GLU A 837 -12.15 -41.97 23.32
C GLU A 837 -12.72 -42.20 21.91
N ASN A 838 -12.68 -41.17 21.07
CA ASN A 838 -13.42 -41.18 19.81
C ASN A 838 -12.60 -41.72 18.61
N VAL A 839 -11.27 -41.61 18.65
CA VAL A 839 -10.41 -41.97 17.50
C VAL A 839 -9.29 -42.93 17.92
N LEU A 840 -8.60 -42.67 19.03
CA LEU A 840 -7.43 -43.45 19.43
C LEU A 840 -7.79 -44.84 19.99
N LYS A 841 -8.78 -44.94 20.89
CA LYS A 841 -9.28 -46.22 21.42
C LYS A 841 -9.84 -47.14 20.31
N PRO A 842 -10.69 -46.66 19.37
CA PRO A 842 -11.16 -47.48 18.24
C PRO A 842 -10.07 -47.89 17.25
N PHE A 843 -9.05 -47.04 17.04
CA PHE A 843 -7.90 -47.33 16.18
C PHE A 843 -7.00 -48.42 16.77
N LEU A 844 -6.65 -48.32 18.06
CA LEU A 844 -5.88 -49.34 18.77
C LEU A 844 -6.67 -50.65 18.93
N GLY A 845 -8.00 -50.57 19.01
CA GLY A 845 -8.90 -51.72 19.07
C GLY A 845 -9.13 -52.44 17.74
N GLY A 846 -8.70 -51.89 16.60
CA GLY A 846 -8.87 -52.50 15.27
C GLY A 846 -10.31 -52.52 14.73
N ILE A 847 -11.20 -51.68 15.28
CA ILE A 847 -12.66 -51.71 15.01
C ILE A 847 -13.06 -50.79 13.83
N LEU A 848 -12.14 -49.94 13.37
CA LEU A 848 -12.39 -49.01 12.27
C LEU A 848 -12.37 -49.72 10.91
N PRO A 849 -13.39 -49.57 10.05
CA PRO A 849 -13.42 -50.22 8.73
C PRO A 849 -12.33 -49.68 7.79
N PHE A 850 -11.93 -48.40 7.94
CA PHE A 850 -10.90 -47.75 7.11
C PHE A 850 -9.88 -46.99 7.97
N PRO A 851 -8.93 -47.69 8.64
CA PRO A 851 -8.10 -47.09 9.68
C PRO A 851 -7.12 -46.03 9.15
N TYR A 852 -6.45 -46.30 8.02
CA TYR A 852 -5.45 -45.38 7.46
C TYR A 852 -6.05 -44.11 6.86
N LEU A 853 -7.19 -44.24 6.17
CA LEU A 853 -7.88 -43.10 5.55
C LEU A 853 -8.45 -42.16 6.63
N THR A 854 -9.08 -42.74 7.66
CA THR A 854 -9.61 -42.00 8.81
C THR A 854 -8.50 -41.28 9.56
N TYR A 855 -7.34 -41.92 9.74
CA TYR A 855 -6.17 -41.29 10.37
C TYR A 855 -5.60 -40.13 9.53
N CYS A 856 -5.49 -40.29 8.21
CA CYS A 856 -4.97 -39.22 7.34
C CYS A 856 -5.90 -38.00 7.33
N ILE A 857 -7.22 -38.21 7.23
CA ILE A 857 -8.22 -37.13 7.28
C ILE A 857 -8.20 -36.45 8.66
N PHE A 858 -8.04 -37.22 9.74
CA PHE A 858 -7.93 -36.69 11.10
C PHE A 858 -6.67 -35.83 11.33
N VAL A 859 -5.51 -36.26 10.81
CA VAL A 859 -4.26 -35.47 10.90
C VAL A 859 -4.39 -34.16 10.12
N MET A 860 -4.90 -34.21 8.89
CA MET A 860 -5.15 -33.00 8.10
C MET A 860 -6.11 -32.04 8.80
N PHE A 861 -7.16 -32.57 9.42
CA PHE A 861 -8.14 -31.79 10.18
C PHE A 861 -7.53 -31.13 11.43
N THR A 862 -6.71 -31.86 12.18
CA THR A 862 -6.09 -31.38 13.44
C THR A 862 -5.05 -30.28 13.20
N PHE A 863 -4.35 -30.30 12.07
CA PHE A 863 -3.44 -29.21 11.70
C PHE A 863 -4.15 -28.04 11.02
N ALA A 864 -5.03 -28.30 10.04
CA ALA A 864 -5.61 -27.23 9.25
C ALA A 864 -6.57 -26.36 10.07
N VAL A 865 -7.44 -26.97 10.89
CA VAL A 865 -8.55 -26.22 11.50
C VAL A 865 -8.11 -25.30 12.63
N PRO A 866 -7.31 -25.71 13.63
CA PRO A 866 -6.86 -24.80 14.69
C PRO A 866 -5.93 -23.70 14.16
N ILE A 867 -5.06 -24.03 13.19
CA ILE A 867 -4.16 -23.05 12.57
C ILE A 867 -4.94 -22.03 11.75
N LEU A 868 -5.95 -22.46 10.96
CA LEU A 868 -6.80 -21.54 10.22
C LEU A 868 -7.68 -20.72 11.16
N LEU A 869 -8.34 -21.34 12.13
CA LEU A 869 -9.32 -20.69 12.99
C LEU A 869 -8.67 -19.71 13.97
N ILE A 870 -7.60 -20.11 14.68
CA ILE A 870 -6.92 -19.23 15.64
C ILE A 870 -6.20 -18.10 14.91
N ASN A 871 -5.48 -18.37 13.82
CA ASN A 871 -4.75 -17.30 13.10
C ASN A 871 -5.68 -16.39 12.28
N LEU A 872 -6.82 -16.88 11.78
CA LEU A 872 -7.82 -16.04 11.11
C LEU A 872 -8.59 -15.20 12.14
N MET A 873 -9.01 -15.79 13.26
CA MET A 873 -9.71 -15.05 14.32
C MET A 873 -8.82 -13.98 14.95
N ILE A 874 -7.55 -14.29 15.23
CA ILE A 874 -6.58 -13.30 15.71
C ILE A 874 -6.25 -12.30 14.58
N GLY A 875 -6.05 -12.75 13.34
CA GLY A 875 -5.68 -11.88 12.22
C GLY A 875 -6.75 -10.84 11.87
N LEU A 876 -8.03 -11.22 11.86
CA LEU A 876 -9.15 -10.31 11.60
C LEU A 876 -9.51 -9.48 12.83
N ALA A 877 -9.49 -10.07 14.04
CA ALA A 877 -9.79 -9.31 15.24
C ALA A 877 -8.68 -8.30 15.56
N VAL A 878 -7.39 -8.64 15.37
CA VAL A 878 -6.23 -7.79 15.69
C VAL A 878 -5.91 -6.78 14.59
N GLY A 879 -6.14 -7.12 13.32
CA GLY A 879 -5.94 -6.21 12.18
C GLY A 879 -6.86 -4.98 12.22
N ASP A 880 -8.09 -5.16 12.71
CA ASP A 880 -9.14 -4.13 12.66
C ASP A 880 -9.39 -3.46 14.03
N ILE A 881 -8.62 -3.76 15.10
CA ILE A 881 -8.93 -3.23 16.46
C ILE A 881 -9.01 -1.70 16.48
N ALA A 882 -8.07 -1.03 15.82
CA ALA A 882 -8.03 0.43 15.80
C ALA A 882 -9.23 1.03 15.04
N GLU A 883 -9.63 0.41 13.92
CA GLU A 883 -10.78 0.84 13.13
C GLU A 883 -12.11 0.52 13.83
N VAL A 884 -12.23 -0.68 14.40
CA VAL A 884 -13.40 -1.10 15.20
C VAL A 884 -13.53 -0.24 16.45
N GLN A 885 -12.43 0.14 17.10
CA GLN A 885 -12.44 1.05 18.25
C GLN A 885 -12.92 2.43 17.83
N ALA A 886 -12.38 3.01 16.74
CA ALA A 886 -12.81 4.31 16.24
C ALA A 886 -14.30 4.32 15.83
N ASN A 887 -14.75 3.27 15.11
CA ASN A 887 -16.15 3.11 14.74
C ASN A 887 -17.07 2.87 15.95
N ALA A 888 -16.61 2.15 16.97
CA ALA A 888 -17.34 1.92 18.21
C ALA A 888 -17.48 3.21 19.04
N GLU A 889 -16.42 4.00 19.16
CA GLU A 889 -16.43 5.32 19.81
C GLU A 889 -17.44 6.26 19.11
N LEU A 890 -17.42 6.32 17.77
CA LEU A 890 -18.38 7.11 16.99
C LEU A 890 -19.82 6.62 17.14
N LYS A 891 -20.05 5.30 17.05
CA LYS A 891 -21.39 4.69 17.20
C LYS A 891 -21.94 4.86 18.60
N GLN A 892 -21.08 4.84 19.61
CA GLN A 892 -21.46 5.12 21.00
C GLN A 892 -21.86 6.59 21.18
N ILE A 893 -21.07 7.54 20.66
CA ILE A 893 -21.37 8.98 20.72
C ILE A 893 -22.71 9.24 20.00
N GLY A 894 -22.90 8.68 18.80
CA GLY A 894 -24.15 8.79 18.06
C GLY A 894 -25.36 8.25 18.83
N MET A 895 -25.22 7.09 19.48
CA MET A 895 -26.32 6.52 20.26
C MET A 895 -26.63 7.32 21.53
N GLN A 896 -25.63 7.90 22.18
CA GLN A 896 -25.84 8.79 23.32
C GLN A 896 -26.52 10.11 22.92
N VAL A 897 -26.09 10.72 21.81
CA VAL A 897 -26.68 11.97 21.31
C VAL A 897 -28.12 11.75 20.87
N CYS A 898 -28.40 10.72 20.05
CA CYS A 898 -29.76 10.41 19.62
C CYS A 898 -30.67 10.04 20.80
N PHE A 899 -30.19 9.27 21.79
CA PHE A 899 -31.03 8.92 22.92
C PHE A 899 -31.29 10.12 23.85
N LEU A 900 -30.26 10.92 24.16
CA LEU A 900 -30.37 12.05 25.10
C LEU A 900 -31.15 13.23 24.54
N HIS A 901 -31.13 13.48 23.22
CA HIS A 901 -31.92 14.56 22.61
C HIS A 901 -33.36 14.13 22.34
N THR A 902 -33.55 13.07 21.53
CA THR A 902 -34.89 12.70 21.01
C THR A 902 -35.81 12.11 22.07
N SER A 903 -35.33 11.21 22.93
CA SER A 903 -36.20 10.52 23.91
C SER A 903 -36.51 11.35 25.16
N LEU A 904 -35.65 12.32 25.49
CA LEU A 904 -35.91 13.29 26.56
C LEU A 904 -36.87 14.38 26.08
N GLU A 905 -36.71 14.92 24.85
CA GLU A 905 -37.67 15.87 24.28
C GLU A 905 -39.10 15.32 24.25
N GLU A 906 -39.27 14.05 23.86
CA GLU A 906 -40.60 13.42 23.78
C GLU A 906 -41.23 13.08 25.14
N LYS A 907 -40.40 12.83 26.17
CA LYS A 907 -40.87 12.46 27.53
C LYS A 907 -40.94 13.63 28.50
N MET A 908 -40.46 14.80 28.13
CA MET A 908 -40.52 16.01 28.95
C MET A 908 -41.90 16.67 28.84
N PRO A 909 -42.57 16.99 29.95
CA PRO A 909 -43.92 17.54 29.89
C PRO A 909 -43.91 18.93 29.24
N TYR A 910 -44.90 19.17 28.36
CA TYR A 910 -44.99 20.31 27.44
C TYR A 910 -44.79 21.70 28.09
N TRP A 911 -45.10 21.84 29.38
CA TRP A 911 -44.91 23.09 30.13
C TRP A 911 -43.44 23.46 30.39
N LEU A 912 -42.52 22.48 30.33
CA LEU A 912 -41.09 22.68 30.50
C LEU A 912 -40.39 23.07 29.18
N MET A 913 -40.85 22.52 28.04
CA MET A 913 -40.37 22.86 26.70
C MET A 913 -40.69 24.33 26.34
N LYS A 914 -41.89 24.78 26.71
CA LYS A 914 -42.38 26.16 26.46
C LYS A 914 -41.59 27.26 27.18
N ARG A 915 -40.76 26.93 28.18
CA ARG A 915 -39.85 27.87 28.86
C ARG A 915 -38.48 28.00 28.19
N VAL A 916 -38.13 27.05 27.34
CA VAL A 916 -36.81 26.94 26.69
C VAL A 916 -36.87 27.35 25.21
N ASP A 917 -38.03 27.23 24.57
CA ASP A 917 -38.25 27.65 23.19
C ASP A 917 -38.31 29.19 23.02
N GLN A 918 -37.32 29.75 22.32
CA GLN A 918 -37.41 31.11 21.77
C GLN A 918 -38.05 31.07 20.38
N ILE A 919 -39.20 31.73 20.23
CA ILE A 919 -39.87 31.90 18.93
C ILE A 919 -39.03 32.87 18.09
N SER A 920 -38.38 32.37 17.03
CA SER A 920 -37.76 33.22 16.01
C SER A 920 -38.60 33.20 14.73
N LEU A 921 -39.13 34.36 14.37
CA LEU A 921 -39.80 34.60 13.10
C LEU A 921 -38.73 34.93 12.06
N THR A 922 -38.51 34.05 11.07
CA THR A 922 -37.61 34.32 9.95
C THR A 922 -38.41 34.89 8.78
N GLU A 923 -38.38 36.22 8.60
CA GLU A 923 -38.73 36.85 7.33
C GLU A 923 -37.58 36.70 6.33
N TYR A 924 -37.91 36.30 5.10
CA TYR A 924 -36.97 36.22 3.98
C TYR A 924 -37.11 37.47 3.10
N PRO A 925 -36.09 38.34 2.97
CA PRO A 925 -36.13 39.41 1.99
C PRO A 925 -35.65 38.90 0.62
N ASN A 926 -36.48 39.15 -0.39
CA ASN A 926 -36.33 38.94 -1.84
C ASN A 926 -36.70 37.58 -2.45
N ARG A 927 -38.01 37.26 -2.40
CA ARG A 927 -38.71 36.86 -3.64
C ARG A 927 -39.53 38.06 -4.13
N ARG A 928 -39.33 38.50 -5.37
CA ARG A 928 -40.26 39.43 -6.04
C ARG A 928 -41.53 38.66 -6.43
N GLU A 929 -42.65 39.28 -6.10
CA GLU A 929 -44.02 38.85 -6.32
C GLU A 929 -44.47 38.91 -7.78
N MET A 930 -45.45 38.06 -8.11
CA MET A 930 -46.76 38.43 -8.66
C MET A 930 -47.62 37.17 -8.70
N LEU A 931 -48.95 37.12 -8.51
CA LEU A 931 -49.97 37.85 -7.75
C LEU A 931 -51.29 37.12 -8.09
N PHE A 932 -52.25 37.13 -7.16
CA PHE A 932 -53.67 36.71 -7.27
C PHE A 932 -53.95 35.18 -7.28
N ALA A 933 -54.49 34.58 -6.21
CA ALA A 933 -55.84 34.73 -5.60
C ALA A 933 -56.94 34.17 -6.51
N MET A 934 -58.02 33.51 -6.08
CA MET A 934 -58.78 33.38 -4.84
C MET A 934 -59.71 32.17 -5.05
N LEU A 935 -60.07 31.47 -3.96
CA LEU A 935 -61.22 30.54 -3.81
C LEU A 935 -61.36 29.40 -4.83
N GLY A 936 -61.44 28.12 -4.47
CA GLY A 936 -61.67 27.52 -3.17
C GLY A 936 -61.97 26.03 -3.32
N MET A 937 -62.33 25.42 -2.19
CA MET A 937 -63.07 24.16 -2.04
C MET A 937 -62.47 22.84 -2.56
N ALA A 938 -62.38 21.93 -1.59
CA ALA A 938 -62.78 20.52 -1.64
C ALA A 938 -61.82 19.47 -2.25
N HIS A 939 -61.44 18.54 -1.37
CA HIS A 939 -61.31 17.09 -1.54
C HIS A 939 -61.48 16.52 -2.95
N GLU A 940 -60.51 15.73 -3.43
CA GLU A 940 -60.59 14.26 -3.40
C GLU A 940 -59.31 13.60 -3.95
N ARG A 941 -59.01 12.40 -3.44
CA ARG A 941 -57.98 11.51 -3.96
C ARG A 941 -58.38 11.01 -5.34
N THR A 942 -57.46 11.02 -6.29
CA THR A 942 -57.42 9.99 -7.34
C THR A 942 -56.00 9.79 -7.85
N THR A 943 -55.57 8.54 -7.77
CA THR A 943 -54.39 7.95 -8.39
C THR A 943 -54.39 8.17 -9.90
N LEU A 944 -53.25 8.56 -10.50
CA LEU A 944 -52.96 8.30 -11.91
C LEU A 944 -51.43 8.20 -12.13
N ASN A 945 -51.07 7.17 -12.89
CA ASN A 945 -49.74 6.75 -13.30
C ASN A 945 -48.90 7.89 -13.89
N LEU A 946 -47.59 7.90 -13.60
CA LEU A 946 -46.63 8.75 -14.29
C LEU A 946 -45.83 7.91 -15.29
N THR A 947 -46.19 8.07 -16.56
CA THR A 947 -45.31 7.83 -17.70
C THR A 947 -44.16 8.84 -17.71
N SER A 948 -43.08 8.43 -18.38
CA SER A 948 -41.82 9.13 -18.61
C SER A 948 -41.95 10.62 -18.96
N HIS A 949 -41.36 11.48 -18.13
CA HIS A 949 -40.92 12.82 -18.52
C HIS A 949 -39.41 12.83 -18.81
N PRO A 950 -38.93 13.60 -19.81
CA PRO A 950 -37.50 13.80 -20.02
C PRO A 950 -36.90 14.61 -18.86
N PRO A 951 -35.65 14.31 -18.45
CA PRO A 951 -35.05 14.91 -17.27
C PRO A 951 -34.79 16.40 -17.49
N THR A 952 -34.96 17.16 -16.40
CA THR A 952 -34.72 18.60 -16.38
C THR A 952 -33.24 18.91 -16.66
N PRO A 953 -32.90 20.09 -17.20
CA PRO A 953 -31.50 20.48 -17.46
C PRO A 953 -30.62 20.44 -16.19
N MET A 954 -31.22 20.53 -15.00
CA MET A 954 -30.51 20.42 -13.72
C MET A 954 -30.15 18.96 -13.39
N GLU A 955 -31.00 17.99 -13.70
CA GLU A 955 -30.71 16.56 -13.51
C GLU A 955 -29.62 16.07 -14.47
N GLN A 956 -29.60 16.59 -15.70
CA GLN A 956 -28.50 16.34 -16.65
C GLN A 956 -27.17 16.89 -16.12
N GLU A 957 -27.15 18.07 -15.54
CA GLU A 957 -25.92 18.67 -15.01
C GLU A 957 -25.41 17.92 -13.76
N ILE A 958 -26.32 17.44 -12.89
CA ILE A 958 -25.99 16.59 -11.75
C ILE A 958 -25.40 15.25 -12.21
N SER A 959 -25.95 14.66 -13.29
CA SER A 959 -25.41 13.41 -13.85
C SER A 959 -24.01 13.59 -14.43
N LYS A 960 -23.74 14.73 -15.09
CA LYS A 960 -22.40 15.10 -15.57
C LYS A 960 -21.41 15.29 -14.43
N GLN A 961 -21.82 15.95 -13.33
CA GLN A 961 -20.95 16.12 -12.17
C GLN A 961 -20.65 14.78 -11.48
N LYS A 962 -21.62 13.87 -11.38
CA LYS A 962 -21.38 12.49 -10.89
C LYS A 962 -20.40 11.71 -11.76
N TYR A 963 -20.47 11.86 -13.09
CA TYR A 963 -19.52 11.20 -13.99
C TYR A 963 -18.09 11.75 -13.81
N ARG A 964 -17.93 13.07 -13.70
CA ARG A 964 -16.62 13.71 -13.45
C ARG A 964 -16.00 13.30 -12.12
N LEU A 965 -16.80 13.18 -11.07
CA LEU A 965 -16.32 12.67 -9.77
C LEU A 965 -15.85 11.22 -9.85
N LYS A 966 -16.55 10.37 -10.60
CA LYS A 966 -16.15 8.97 -10.82
C LYS A 966 -14.86 8.87 -11.62
N GLU A 967 -14.67 9.74 -12.60
CA GLU A 967 -13.44 9.81 -13.40
C GLU A 967 -12.24 10.28 -12.56
N MET A 968 -12.41 11.32 -11.73
CA MET A 968 -11.37 11.76 -10.79
C MET A 968 -11.00 10.68 -9.77
N SER A 969 -11.98 9.94 -9.25
CA SER A 969 -11.73 8.80 -8.35
C SER A 969 -10.87 7.72 -9.00
N ASN A 970 -11.18 7.34 -10.26
CA ASN A 970 -10.40 6.36 -11.01
C ASN A 970 -8.97 6.84 -11.31
N ILE A 971 -8.75 8.14 -11.52
CA ILE A 971 -7.41 8.71 -11.73
C ILE A 971 -6.59 8.65 -10.43
N ILE A 972 -7.20 8.98 -9.29
CA ILE A 972 -6.54 8.91 -7.98
C ILE A 972 -6.14 7.46 -7.65
N GLU A 973 -7.00 6.49 -7.95
CA GLU A 973 -6.72 5.06 -7.72
C GLU A 973 -5.56 4.57 -8.61
N LYS A 974 -5.49 5.01 -9.88
CA LYS A 974 -4.35 4.73 -10.77
C LYS A 974 -3.06 5.38 -10.26
N GLN A 975 -3.11 6.61 -9.75
CA GLN A 975 -1.95 7.28 -9.17
C GLN A 975 -1.47 6.57 -7.89
N HIS A 976 -2.39 6.14 -7.03
CA HIS A 976 -2.07 5.37 -5.82
C HIS A 976 -1.41 4.02 -6.15
N ASN A 977 -1.92 3.32 -7.17
CA ASN A 977 -1.32 2.07 -7.64
C ASN A 977 0.06 2.27 -8.28
N LEU A 978 0.27 3.38 -9.02
CA LEU A 978 1.58 3.75 -9.55
C LEU A 978 2.57 4.05 -8.42
N LEU A 979 2.14 4.76 -7.38
CA LEU A 979 2.94 5.03 -6.17
C LEU A 979 3.33 3.73 -5.45
N LYS A 980 2.40 2.79 -5.29
CA LYS A 980 2.70 1.44 -4.76
C LYS A 980 3.75 0.72 -5.60
N LEU A 981 3.63 0.75 -6.93
CA LEU A 981 4.60 0.14 -7.83
C LEU A 981 5.98 0.84 -7.79
N ILE A 982 6.01 2.17 -7.65
CA ILE A 982 7.26 2.94 -7.50
C ILE A 982 7.94 2.58 -6.17
N VAL A 983 7.19 2.54 -5.07
CA VAL A 983 7.69 2.12 -3.75
C VAL A 983 8.21 0.68 -3.79
N GLN A 984 7.51 -0.21 -4.48
CA GLN A 984 7.88 -1.62 -4.61
C GLN A 984 9.10 -1.84 -5.51
N LYS A 985 9.34 -0.95 -6.49
CA LYS A 985 10.47 -1.02 -7.43
C LYS A 985 11.69 -0.21 -6.98
N MET A 986 11.53 0.71 -6.01
CA MET A 986 12.62 1.49 -5.45
C MET A 986 13.39 0.80 -4.32
N GLU A 987 13.00 -0.41 -3.87
CA GLU A 987 13.61 -1.10 -2.72
C GLU A 987 13.96 -0.12 -1.58
N ILE A 988 13.06 0.80 -1.26
CA ILE A 988 13.20 1.61 -0.04
C ILE A 988 12.86 0.65 1.09
N SER A 989 13.87 -0.05 1.59
CA SER A 989 13.87 -0.57 2.93
C SER A 989 13.69 0.65 3.84
N SER A 990 12.48 0.87 4.31
CA SER A 990 12.22 1.82 5.39
C SER A 990 12.89 1.27 6.65
N GLU A 991 14.18 1.62 6.83
CA GLU A 991 14.90 1.56 8.11
C GLU A 991 14.36 2.64 9.07
N ALA A 992 13.04 2.67 9.25
CA ALA A 992 12.37 3.60 10.15
C ALA A 992 11.89 2.90 11.42
N GLU A 993 12.73 2.05 12.03
CA GLU A 993 12.52 1.52 13.39
C GLU A 993 13.86 1.27 14.10
N GLU A 994 14.66 2.32 14.30
CA GLU A 994 15.63 2.35 15.40
C GLU A 994 15.53 3.71 16.11
N HIS A 995 14.59 3.81 17.06
CA HIS A 995 14.70 4.79 18.14
C HIS A 995 14.16 4.26 19.48
N ASP A 996 15.12 3.79 20.27
CA ASP A 996 15.35 4.05 21.71
C ASP A 996 14.17 4.49 22.60
N GLY A 997 13.57 3.51 23.29
CA GLY A 997 12.99 3.66 24.62
C GLY A 997 13.79 2.82 25.64
N PRO A 998 13.77 3.15 26.95
CA PRO A 998 14.71 2.59 27.92
C PRO A 998 14.41 1.12 28.24
N GLN A 999 15.48 0.31 28.27
CA GLN A 999 15.47 -1.10 28.68
C GLN A 999 15.31 -1.26 30.20
N LEU A 1000 14.41 -2.16 30.61
CA LEU A 1000 14.53 -2.91 31.87
C LEU A 1000 14.49 -4.43 31.56
N PHE A 1001 15.64 -5.08 31.80
CA PHE A 1001 15.93 -6.52 32.00
C PHE A 1001 15.38 -7.55 30.97
N GLN A 1002 16.15 -7.98 29.95
CA GLN A 1002 17.27 -8.98 29.88
C GLN A 1002 16.85 -10.48 29.93
N GLY A 1003 17.11 -11.22 28.84
CA GLY A 1003 16.93 -12.68 28.76
C GLY A 1003 17.27 -13.37 27.42
N TYR A 1004 18.54 -13.29 26.98
CA TYR A 1004 19.35 -14.28 26.22
C TYR A 1004 18.82 -15.09 24.99
N ARG A 1005 19.55 -14.90 23.85
CA ARG A 1005 19.99 -15.84 22.76
C ARG A 1005 18.92 -16.50 21.87
N ASP A 1006 19.07 -16.73 20.57
CA ASP A 1006 20.19 -16.69 19.61
C ASP A 1006 19.65 -16.79 18.16
N LYS A 1007 20.37 -16.17 17.20
CA LYS A 1007 20.48 -16.43 15.73
C LYS A 1007 19.33 -16.08 14.75
N PRO A 1008 19.64 -15.37 13.64
CA PRO A 1008 18.73 -15.15 12.53
C PRO A 1008 18.76 -16.32 11.53
N LEU A 1009 17.59 -16.79 11.12
CA LEU A 1009 17.37 -17.70 9.99
C LEU A 1009 16.67 -16.94 8.84
N PRO A 1010 16.91 -17.32 7.59
CA PRO A 1010 16.86 -16.45 6.42
C PRO A 1010 15.43 -16.10 5.96
N CYS A 1011 15.21 -14.83 5.58
CA CYS A 1011 14.01 -14.38 4.90
C CYS A 1011 13.84 -15.13 3.57
N GLN A 1012 12.85 -16.02 3.50
CA GLN A 1012 12.42 -16.67 2.28
C GLN A 1012 11.57 -15.71 1.45
N SER A 1013 12.15 -15.16 0.38
CA SER A 1013 11.41 -14.49 -0.69
C SER A 1013 10.52 -15.49 -1.44
N LYS A 1014 9.27 -15.11 -1.72
CA LYS A 1014 8.19 -15.91 -2.35
C LYS A 1014 8.42 -16.38 -3.81
N TRP A 1015 9.65 -16.26 -4.36
CA TRP A 1015 9.98 -16.66 -5.74
C TRP A 1015 10.92 -17.86 -5.88
N ASN A 1016 11.19 -18.59 -4.79
CA ASN A 1016 12.04 -19.78 -4.83
C ASN A 1016 11.45 -21.09 -5.41
N PRO A 1017 10.14 -21.23 -5.76
CA PRO A 1017 9.67 -22.44 -6.45
C PRO A 1017 10.07 -22.49 -7.94
N LEU A 1018 10.20 -21.33 -8.60
CA LEU A 1018 10.41 -21.25 -10.05
C LEU A 1018 11.88 -21.49 -10.44
N LEU A 1019 12.83 -21.06 -9.59
CA LEU A 1019 14.26 -21.36 -9.76
C LEU A 1019 14.60 -22.82 -9.39
N ARG A 1020 13.87 -23.45 -8.46
CA ARG A 1020 14.01 -24.90 -8.20
C ARG A 1020 13.41 -25.76 -9.32
N ALA A 1021 12.34 -25.29 -9.97
CA ALA A 1021 11.78 -25.97 -11.14
C ALA A 1021 12.71 -25.88 -12.37
N LEU A 1022 13.45 -24.77 -12.53
CA LEU A 1022 14.45 -24.63 -13.60
C LEU A 1022 15.76 -25.39 -13.33
N ALA A 1023 16.12 -25.64 -12.07
CA ALA A 1023 17.27 -26.47 -11.71
C ALA A 1023 17.00 -27.99 -11.77
N ALA A 1024 15.73 -28.41 -11.85
CA ALA A 1024 15.32 -29.82 -11.97
C ALA A 1024 15.12 -30.28 -13.43
N ARG A 1025 15.41 -29.41 -14.41
CA ARG A 1025 15.60 -29.76 -15.83
C ARG A 1025 17.06 -29.55 -16.22
N LYS A 1026 17.94 -30.33 -15.60
CA LYS A 1026 19.18 -30.80 -16.20
C LYS A 1026 19.22 -32.31 -16.07
#